data_AF-A0A6I9LZM0-F1
#
_entry.id   AF-A0A6I9LZM0-F1
#
_cell.length_a   1.000
_cell.length_b   1.000
_cell.length_c   1.000
_cell.angle_alpha   90.00
_cell.angle_beta   90.00
_cell.angle_gamma   90.00
#
_symmetry.space_group_name_H-M   'P 1'
#
loop_
_entity.id
_entity.type
_entity.pdbx_description
1 polymer ?
#
loop_
_entity_poly.entity_id
_entity_poly.type
_entity_poly.pdbx_seq_one_letter_code
_entity_poly.pdbx_strand_id
1 'polypeptide(L)'
;MSKKGAGSRAKGDKAEALAALQAANEELRAKLTDIQIELQQEKSKVSKVEREKSQELKQVREHEQRKHAVLVTELKTKLHEEKMKELQAVREALLRQHEAELLRVIKIKDNENQRLQALLNTLRDGAPDKVKTVLLCEAKEEAKKGFEVEKVKMQQEISELKGAKKQVEEALTMVIQADKIKAAEIRSVYHLHQEEIVRIKKECEREIRRLMEEIRFKDRAVFVLERELGVQAGHAQRLQLQKEALDEQLSQAKEAERHPGSPRRELPYASGAGDASDHSGSPEQQLDEKDARRFQLKIAELSAIIRKLEDRNALLSEERNELLKRLREAESQYKPLLDKNKRLTRKNEDLSHTLRRIESKLKFVTQENIEMRQRAGIIRRPSSLNDLDQSQDEREIDFLKLQIVEQQNLIDELSKTLETAGYVKSVLERDKLLRYRKQRKKMAKLPKPVVVETFFGYDEEASLESDGSSISYQTDRTDQTPCTPEDDLEEGMAKEETELRFRQLTMEYQALQRAYALLQEQVGGTLDAEREVKTREQLQAEIQRAQTRVEDLEKALAEQGQDMKWIEEKQALYRRNQELVEKIKQMETEEARLKHEVQDAKDQNELLEFRILELEERERKSPAINFHHTPFVDGKSPLQVYCEAEGVTDILVTELMKKLDILGDNANLTNEEQVVVIQARTVLTLAEKWLQRIEETESALQRKMVDLESEKELFSKQKGYLDEELDYRKQALDQAHKHILELEAMLYDALQQEAGAKVAELLSEEEREKLKVAVEQWKRQVMSELRERDAQILRERMELLQIAQQRIKELEERIETQKRQIKELEEKFLFLFLFFSLAFILWS
;
A
#
# COMPACT_ATOMS: atom_id res chain seq x y z
N MET A 1 53.39 -72.31 97.43
CA MET A 1 53.39 -73.74 97.82
C MET A 1 51.96 -74.25 97.86
N SER A 2 51.68 -75.30 97.07
CA SER A 2 50.50 -76.21 97.11
C SER A 2 49.10 -75.63 96.83
N LYS A 3 48.22 -76.28 96.06
CA LYS A 3 48.28 -77.56 95.32
C LYS A 3 47.03 -77.69 94.42
N LYS A 4 47.24 -78.28 93.22
CA LYS A 4 46.40 -79.18 92.38
C LYS A 4 44.88 -79.21 92.61
N GLY A 5 43.99 -79.16 91.61
CA GLY A 5 43.88 -79.91 90.34
C GLY A 5 42.40 -80.40 90.25
N ALA A 6 41.73 -80.76 89.15
CA ALA A 6 42.02 -81.00 87.74
C ALA A 6 40.69 -81.04 86.95
N GLY A 7 40.72 -80.88 85.62
CA GLY A 7 39.91 -81.70 84.70
C GLY A 7 38.62 -81.16 84.08
N SER A 8 38.69 -80.87 82.77
CA SER A 8 37.70 -81.23 81.73
C SER A 8 36.40 -80.41 81.57
N ARG A 9 36.39 -79.47 80.61
CA ARG A 9 35.55 -79.48 79.37
C ARG A 9 35.65 -78.15 78.62
N ALA A 10 36.76 -77.95 77.91
CA ALA A 10 36.93 -76.84 76.98
C ALA A 10 36.18 -77.13 75.66
N LYS A 11 34.88 -76.78 75.61
CA LYS A 11 34.13 -76.59 74.35
C LYS A 11 33.08 -75.46 74.42
N GLY A 12 32.77 -74.92 75.62
CA GLY A 12 31.87 -73.78 75.82
C GLY A 12 32.56 -72.41 75.73
N ASP A 13 33.75 -72.26 76.32
CA ASP A 13 34.41 -70.95 76.50
C ASP A 13 34.82 -70.25 75.19
N LYS A 14 35.10 -71.01 74.12
CA LYS A 14 35.36 -70.42 72.78
C LYS A 14 34.09 -69.92 72.11
N ALA A 15 32.95 -70.58 72.35
CA ALA A 15 31.67 -70.16 71.78
C ALA A 15 31.13 -68.91 72.48
N GLU A 16 31.27 -68.81 73.80
CA GLU A 16 30.91 -67.60 74.56
C GLU A 16 31.82 -66.40 74.25
N ALA A 17 33.14 -66.59 74.11
CA ALA A 17 34.05 -65.52 73.72
C ALA A 17 33.83 -65.04 72.27
N LEU A 18 33.52 -65.95 71.33
CA LEU A 18 33.15 -65.59 69.97
C LEU A 18 31.80 -64.87 69.92
N ALA A 19 30.80 -65.31 70.71
CA ALA A 19 29.52 -64.64 70.81
C ALA A 19 29.65 -63.23 71.40
N ALA A 20 30.49 -63.03 72.43
CA ALA A 20 30.76 -61.71 73.01
C ALA A 20 31.47 -60.77 72.02
N LEU A 21 32.43 -61.27 71.23
CA LEU A 21 33.08 -60.50 70.16
C LEU A 21 32.13 -60.19 69.01
N GLN A 22 31.19 -61.09 68.72
CA GLN A 22 30.17 -60.89 67.70
C GLN A 22 29.16 -59.83 68.14
N ALA A 23 28.70 -59.87 69.40
CA ALA A 23 27.86 -58.86 70.01
C ALA A 23 28.56 -57.48 70.07
N ALA A 24 29.84 -57.43 70.43
CA ALA A 24 30.61 -56.18 70.42
C ALA A 24 30.80 -55.61 69.00
N ASN A 25 30.98 -56.47 67.99
CA ASN A 25 31.02 -56.05 66.59
C ASN A 25 29.66 -55.55 66.09
N GLU A 26 28.58 -56.19 66.50
CA GLU A 26 27.21 -55.75 66.20
C GLU A 26 26.91 -54.41 66.88
N GLU A 27 27.35 -54.21 68.13
CA GLU A 27 27.23 -52.94 68.84
C GLU A 27 28.09 -51.83 68.20
N LEU A 28 29.31 -52.14 67.76
CA LEU A 28 30.15 -51.18 67.02
C LEU A 28 29.56 -50.82 65.65
N ARG A 29 28.95 -51.80 64.95
CA ARG A 29 28.22 -51.54 63.71
C ARG A 29 26.99 -50.67 63.95
N ALA A 30 26.23 -50.94 65.02
CA ALA A 30 25.09 -50.11 65.42
C ALA A 30 25.52 -48.67 65.74
N LYS A 31 26.60 -48.49 66.51
CA LYS A 31 27.17 -47.16 66.78
C LYS A 31 27.68 -46.46 65.53
N LEU A 32 28.29 -47.20 64.60
CA LEU A 32 28.72 -46.64 63.31
C LEU A 32 27.53 -46.18 62.47
N THR A 33 26.44 -46.96 62.44
CA THR A 33 25.22 -46.56 61.74
C THR A 33 24.54 -45.36 62.40
N ASP A 34 24.51 -45.30 63.74
CA ASP A 34 23.95 -44.16 64.47
C ASP A 34 24.76 -42.88 64.20
N ILE A 35 26.09 -42.94 64.23
CA ILE A 35 26.98 -41.83 63.88
C ILE A 35 26.79 -41.41 62.41
N GLN A 36 26.60 -42.36 61.50
CA GLN A 36 26.33 -42.04 60.09
C GLN A 36 24.98 -41.34 59.91
N ILE A 37 23.95 -41.75 60.66
CA ILE A 37 22.64 -41.11 60.67
C ILE A 37 22.74 -39.71 61.26
N GLU A 38 23.39 -39.54 62.41
CA GLU A 38 23.61 -38.23 63.04
C GLU A 38 24.38 -37.28 62.13
N LEU A 39 25.46 -37.75 61.48
CA LEU A 39 26.21 -36.96 60.50
C LEU A 39 25.33 -36.54 59.31
N GLN A 40 24.47 -37.43 58.83
CA GLN A 40 23.57 -37.11 57.72
C GLN A 40 22.49 -36.12 58.15
N GLN A 41 21.98 -36.24 59.37
CA GLN A 41 21.07 -35.28 59.97
C GLN A 41 21.74 -33.91 60.14
N GLU A 42 22.96 -33.84 60.65
CA GLU A 42 23.71 -32.58 60.79
C GLU A 42 24.01 -31.94 59.43
N LYS A 43 24.40 -32.72 58.41
CA LYS A 43 24.53 -32.20 57.04
C LYS A 43 23.22 -31.62 56.51
N SER A 44 22.08 -32.26 56.80
CA SER A 44 20.76 -31.76 56.40
C SER A 44 20.40 -30.45 57.12
N LYS A 45 20.74 -30.32 58.42
CA LYS A 45 20.55 -29.09 59.20
C LYS A 45 21.43 -27.96 58.70
N VAL A 46 22.71 -28.21 58.44
CA VAL A 46 23.64 -27.22 57.86
C VAL A 46 23.14 -26.75 56.51
N SER A 47 22.73 -27.69 55.63
CA SER A 47 22.18 -27.35 54.32
C SER A 47 20.87 -26.54 54.42
N LYS A 48 20.06 -26.75 55.46
CA LYS A 48 18.86 -25.94 55.72
C LYS A 48 19.24 -24.53 56.15
N VAL A 49 20.17 -24.39 57.10
CA VAL A 49 20.67 -23.09 57.60
C VAL A 49 21.36 -22.29 56.49
N GLU A 50 22.11 -22.94 55.60
CA GLU A 50 22.73 -22.28 54.45
C GLU A 50 21.69 -21.71 53.47
N ARG A 51 20.59 -22.45 53.24
CA ARG A 51 19.46 -21.95 52.42
C ARG A 51 18.76 -20.79 53.10
N GLU A 52 18.49 -20.90 54.40
CA GLU A 52 17.86 -19.84 55.20
C GLU A 52 18.73 -18.57 55.19
N LYS A 53 20.04 -18.66 55.45
CA LYS A 53 20.97 -17.52 55.36
C LYS A 53 21.05 -16.92 53.96
N SER A 54 21.05 -17.75 52.92
CA SER A 54 21.07 -17.27 51.54
C SER A 54 19.79 -16.51 51.19
N GLN A 55 18.65 -16.97 51.70
CA GLN A 55 17.36 -16.31 51.56
C GLN A 55 17.30 -14.99 52.35
N GLU A 56 17.81 -14.96 53.59
CA GLU A 56 17.95 -13.73 54.39
C GLU A 56 18.83 -12.69 53.68
N LEU A 57 19.99 -13.08 53.15
CA LEU A 57 20.88 -12.17 52.40
C LEU A 57 20.23 -11.64 51.12
N LYS A 58 19.33 -12.42 50.49
CA LYS A 58 18.55 -11.94 49.35
C LYS A 58 17.49 -10.93 49.79
N GLN A 59 16.78 -11.19 50.88
CA GLN A 59 15.79 -10.27 51.44
C GLN A 59 16.41 -8.95 51.89
N VAL A 60 17.59 -8.96 52.52
CA VAL A 60 18.31 -7.74 52.91
C VAL A 60 18.69 -6.92 51.69
N ARG A 61 19.23 -7.54 50.64
CA ARG A 61 19.58 -6.86 49.38
C ARG A 61 18.35 -6.27 48.70
N GLU A 62 17.24 -7.00 48.62
CA GLU A 62 15.98 -6.49 48.09
C GLU A 62 15.43 -5.32 48.92
N HIS A 63 15.55 -5.38 50.25
CA HIS A 63 15.12 -4.31 51.13
C HIS A 63 15.98 -3.04 50.96
N GLU A 64 17.30 -3.18 50.81
CA GLU A 64 18.20 -2.06 50.51
C GLU A 64 17.92 -1.46 49.13
N GLN A 65 17.70 -2.28 48.11
CA GLN A 65 17.31 -1.81 46.78
C GLN A 65 15.99 -1.02 46.81
N ARG A 66 14.98 -1.50 47.57
CA ARG A 66 13.72 -0.77 47.77
C ARG A 66 13.95 0.58 48.46
N LYS A 67 14.82 0.65 49.47
CA LYS A 67 15.17 1.92 50.12
C LYS A 67 15.83 2.91 49.14
N HIS A 68 16.77 2.43 48.32
CA HIS A 68 17.39 3.27 47.30
C HIS A 68 16.39 3.76 46.26
N ALA A 69 15.47 2.89 45.80
CA ALA A 69 14.42 3.27 44.87
C ALA A 69 13.51 4.37 45.45
N VAL A 70 13.09 4.23 46.71
CA VAL A 70 12.27 5.24 47.41
C VAL A 70 13.03 6.57 47.53
N LEU A 71 14.30 6.55 47.94
CA LEU A 71 15.10 7.77 48.07
C LEU A 71 15.26 8.49 46.71
N VAL A 72 15.47 7.75 45.63
CA VAL A 72 15.56 8.32 44.28
C VAL A 72 14.23 8.93 43.87
N THR A 73 13.10 8.30 44.17
CA THR A 73 11.78 8.89 43.89
C THR A 73 11.53 10.15 44.72
N GLU A 74 11.88 10.16 46.01
CA GLU A 74 11.74 11.34 46.88
C GLU A 74 12.61 12.51 46.40
N LEU A 75 13.85 12.26 46.01
CA LEU A 75 14.74 13.29 45.46
C LEU A 75 14.22 13.85 44.14
N LYS A 76 13.66 13.01 43.27
CA LYS A 76 13.01 13.46 42.02
C LYS A 76 11.79 14.32 42.29
N THR A 77 10.95 13.95 43.27
CA THR A 77 9.78 14.76 43.63
C THR A 77 10.19 16.10 44.24
N LYS A 78 11.19 16.13 45.12
CA LYS A 78 11.70 17.38 45.71
C LYS A 78 12.29 18.30 44.66
N LEU A 79 13.08 17.76 43.73
CA LEU A 79 13.62 18.55 42.62
C LEU A 79 12.51 19.13 41.72
N HIS A 80 11.45 18.36 41.49
CA HIS A 80 10.29 18.85 40.74
C HIS A 80 9.55 19.97 41.49
N GLU A 81 9.33 19.81 42.79
CA GLU A 81 8.72 20.83 43.63
C GLU A 81 9.56 22.12 43.69
N GLU A 82 10.88 22.02 43.83
CA GLU A 82 11.79 23.17 43.80
C GLU A 82 11.75 23.88 42.45
N LYS A 83 11.79 23.13 41.34
CA LYS A 83 11.64 23.69 40.00
C LYS A 83 10.32 24.43 39.82
N MET A 84 9.22 23.88 40.34
CA MET A 84 7.90 24.52 40.26
C MET A 84 7.83 25.78 41.13
N LYS A 85 8.45 25.77 42.32
CA LYS A 85 8.56 26.96 43.18
C LYS A 85 9.39 28.07 42.53
N GLU A 86 10.52 27.74 41.91
CA GLU A 86 11.34 28.73 41.18
C GLU A 86 10.60 29.29 39.96
N LEU A 87 9.93 28.45 39.19
CA LEU A 87 9.09 28.90 38.07
C LEU A 87 7.98 29.85 38.54
N GLN A 88 7.34 29.55 39.66
CA GLN A 88 6.32 30.42 40.25
C GLN A 88 6.93 31.75 40.73
N ALA A 89 8.09 31.73 41.39
CA ALA A 89 8.78 32.93 41.83
C ALA A 89 9.18 33.84 40.66
N VAL A 90 9.67 33.27 39.55
CA VAL A 90 9.99 34.02 38.32
C VAL A 90 8.74 34.61 37.69
N ARG A 91 7.63 33.87 37.63
CA ARG A 91 6.34 34.38 37.13
C ARG A 91 5.85 35.57 37.95
N GLU A 92 5.89 35.47 39.28
CA GLU A 92 5.48 36.57 40.16
C GLU A 92 6.41 37.79 40.06
N ALA A 93 7.72 37.58 39.91
CA ALA A 93 8.67 38.68 39.69
C ALA A 93 8.37 39.41 38.38
N LEU A 94 8.07 38.66 37.31
CA LEU A 94 7.73 39.22 36.01
C LEU A 94 6.39 39.98 36.05
N LEU A 95 5.39 39.47 36.78
CA LEU A 95 4.12 40.17 36.99
C LEU A 95 4.32 41.49 37.75
N ARG A 96 5.08 41.48 38.85
CA ARG A 96 5.41 42.73 39.57
C ARG A 96 6.18 43.72 38.71
N GLN A 97 7.09 43.24 37.86
CA GLN A 97 7.80 44.09 36.91
C GLN A 97 6.84 44.72 35.89
N HIS A 98 5.89 43.94 35.38
CA HIS A 98 4.87 44.43 34.45
C HIS A 98 3.97 45.48 35.12
N GLU A 99 3.50 45.24 36.34
CA GLU A 99 2.73 46.21 37.12
C GLU A 99 3.51 47.51 37.38
N ALA A 100 4.81 47.41 37.72
CA ALA A 100 5.67 48.57 37.90
C ALA A 100 5.90 49.36 36.59
N GLU A 101 5.95 48.68 35.44
CA GLU A 101 6.03 49.33 34.13
C GLU A 101 4.71 50.04 33.79
N LEU A 102 3.56 49.40 34.04
CA LEU A 102 2.25 50.02 33.86
C LEU A 102 2.09 51.29 34.70
N LEU A 103 2.49 51.26 35.97
CA LEU A 103 2.47 52.45 36.83
C LEU A 103 3.41 53.55 36.34
N ARG A 104 4.56 53.21 35.76
CA ARG A 104 5.46 54.18 35.12
C ARG A 104 4.81 54.81 33.89
N VAL A 105 4.17 54.01 33.04
CA VAL A 105 3.46 54.50 31.85
C VAL A 105 2.30 55.42 32.24
N ILE A 106 1.50 55.04 33.23
CA ILE A 106 0.41 55.88 33.76
C ILE A 106 0.98 57.22 34.24
N LYS A 107 2.06 57.21 35.03
CA LYS A 107 2.69 58.44 35.52
C LYS A 107 3.22 59.35 34.39
N ILE A 108 3.78 58.77 33.33
CA ILE A 108 4.22 59.53 32.15
C ILE A 108 3.01 60.16 31.46
N LYS A 109 1.91 59.41 31.30
CA LYS A 109 0.68 59.91 30.69
C LYS A 109 0.00 61.00 31.53
N ASP A 110 -0.01 60.86 32.85
CA ASP A 110 -0.55 61.88 33.75
C ASP A 110 0.26 63.18 33.68
N ASN A 111 1.59 63.09 33.60
CA ASN A 111 2.45 64.27 33.42
C ASN A 111 2.20 64.95 32.06
N GLU A 112 2.02 64.19 30.99
CA GLU A 112 1.70 64.75 29.66
C GLU A 112 0.31 65.39 29.65
N ASN A 113 -0.68 64.76 30.28
CA ASN A 113 -2.01 65.35 30.46
C ASN A 113 -1.94 66.66 31.25
N GLN A 114 -1.16 66.73 32.33
CA GLN A 114 -0.95 67.98 33.08
C GLN A 114 -0.27 69.06 32.22
N ARG A 115 0.72 68.68 31.40
CA ARG A 115 1.39 69.58 30.46
C ARG A 115 0.43 70.12 29.40
N LEU A 116 -0.38 69.26 28.79
CA LEU A 116 -1.39 69.65 27.80
C LEU A 116 -2.47 70.54 28.43
N GLN A 117 -2.90 70.23 29.65
CA GLN A 117 -3.85 71.05 30.40
C GLN A 117 -3.27 72.45 30.70
N ALA A 118 -1.98 72.52 31.05
CA ALA A 118 -1.28 73.79 31.25
C ALA A 118 -1.18 74.59 29.93
N LEU A 119 -0.90 73.91 28.81
CA LEU A 119 -0.83 74.54 27.48
C LEU A 119 -2.19 75.09 27.04
N LEU A 120 -3.26 74.33 27.27
CA LEU A 120 -4.63 74.73 26.98
C LEU A 120 -5.04 75.95 27.82
N ASN A 121 -4.64 76.00 29.09
CA ASN A 121 -4.85 77.16 29.94
C ASN A 121 -4.06 78.39 29.44
N THR A 122 -2.81 78.22 28.99
CA THR A 122 -2.04 79.33 28.41
C THR A 122 -2.60 79.84 27.07
N LEU A 123 -3.19 78.95 26.26
CA LEU A 123 -3.88 79.32 25.01
C LEU A 123 -5.21 80.02 25.28
N ARG A 124 -5.90 79.67 26.37
CA ARG A 124 -7.12 80.34 26.83
C ARG A 124 -6.84 81.79 27.28
N ASP A 125 -5.66 82.09 27.81
CA ASP A 125 -5.32 83.39 28.40
C ASP A 125 -4.41 84.29 27.52
N GLY A 126 -4.03 83.88 26.30
CA GLY A 126 -3.05 84.58 25.44
C GLY A 126 -3.64 85.32 24.22
N ALA A 127 -3.29 86.59 24.04
CA ALA A 127 -3.72 87.43 22.90
C ALA A 127 -3.38 86.83 21.51
N PRO A 128 -4.25 87.04 20.49
CA PRO A 128 -4.33 86.21 19.27
C PRO A 128 -3.09 86.24 18.36
N ASP A 129 -2.27 87.28 18.40
CA ASP A 129 -1.14 87.42 17.44
C ASP A 129 0.12 86.62 17.83
N LYS A 130 0.29 86.25 19.10
CA LYS A 130 1.38 85.33 19.50
C LYS A 130 1.00 83.87 19.27
N VAL A 131 -0.30 83.56 19.35
CA VAL A 131 -0.85 82.21 19.14
C VAL A 131 -0.65 81.75 17.70
N LYS A 132 -0.85 82.62 16.69
CA LYS A 132 -0.67 82.25 15.28
C LYS A 132 0.78 81.87 14.93
N THR A 133 1.75 82.58 15.50
CA THR A 133 3.18 82.31 15.25
C THR A 133 3.64 81.05 15.99
N VAL A 134 3.16 80.85 17.23
CA VAL A 134 3.43 79.64 18.01
C VAL A 134 2.79 78.40 17.37
N LEU A 135 1.53 78.46 16.93
CA LEU A 135 0.86 77.35 16.26
C LEU A 135 1.51 76.96 14.93
N LEU A 136 2.01 77.93 14.15
CA LEU A 136 2.76 77.65 12.92
C LEU A 136 4.12 77.00 13.19
N CYS A 137 4.82 77.42 14.25
CA CYS A 137 6.06 76.78 14.69
C CYS A 137 5.80 75.38 15.28
N GLU A 138 4.74 75.21 16.06
CA GLU A 138 4.35 73.92 16.64
C GLU A 138 3.87 72.95 15.57
N ALA A 139 3.07 73.37 14.59
CA ALA A 139 2.67 72.51 13.47
C ALA A 139 3.88 72.03 12.64
N LYS A 140 4.90 72.89 12.46
CA LYS A 140 6.15 72.51 11.79
C LYS A 140 6.99 71.55 12.63
N GLU A 141 7.12 71.79 13.93
CA GLU A 141 7.85 70.89 14.81
C GLU A 141 7.12 69.55 15.02
N GLU A 142 5.79 69.54 15.00
CA GLU A 142 4.98 68.31 15.12
C GLU A 142 5.05 67.47 13.84
N ALA A 143 4.99 68.10 12.65
CA ALA A 143 5.25 67.41 11.39
C ALA A 143 6.66 66.82 11.33
N LYS A 144 7.65 67.55 11.86
CA LYS A 144 9.05 67.08 11.94
C LYS A 144 9.22 65.92 12.93
N LYS A 145 8.53 65.95 14.08
CA LYS A 145 8.52 64.85 15.05
C LYS A 145 7.81 63.61 14.49
N GLY A 146 6.67 63.78 13.82
CA GLY A 146 5.95 62.70 13.14
C GLY A 146 6.85 61.99 12.12
N PHE A 147 7.53 62.77 11.26
CA PHE A 147 8.50 62.25 10.30
C PHE A 147 9.67 61.53 10.98
N GLU A 148 10.24 62.07 12.06
CA GLU A 148 11.36 61.42 12.75
C GLU A 148 10.94 60.12 13.46
N VAL A 149 9.72 60.05 14.00
CA VAL A 149 9.15 58.82 14.58
C VAL A 149 8.93 57.76 13.49
N GLU A 150 8.38 58.12 12.34
CA GLU A 150 8.21 57.20 11.22
C GLU A 150 9.55 56.72 10.68
N LYS A 151 10.53 57.61 10.53
CA LYS A 151 11.90 57.25 10.14
C LYS A 151 12.53 56.26 11.11
N VAL A 152 12.38 56.44 12.43
CA VAL A 152 12.89 55.50 13.43
C VAL A 152 12.18 54.16 13.35
N LYS A 153 10.84 54.15 13.18
CA LYS A 153 10.07 52.91 12.98
C LYS A 153 10.52 52.15 11.74
N MET A 154 10.67 52.84 10.61
CA MET A 154 11.13 52.24 9.36
C MET A 154 12.57 51.72 9.47
N GLN A 155 13.45 52.43 10.19
CA GLN A 155 14.82 51.95 10.47
C GLN A 155 14.85 50.71 11.37
N GLN A 156 13.95 50.65 12.35
CA GLN A 156 13.77 49.49 13.21
C GLN A 156 13.27 48.28 12.41
N GLU A 157 12.23 48.48 11.59
CA GLU A 157 11.67 47.43 10.72
C GLU A 157 12.72 46.91 9.72
N ILE A 158 13.50 47.80 9.10
CA ILE A 158 14.64 47.40 8.24
C ILE A 158 15.66 46.55 9.01
N SER A 159 15.93 46.88 10.28
CA SER A 159 16.89 46.13 11.11
C SER A 159 16.34 44.76 11.50
N GLU A 160 15.06 44.67 11.84
CA GLU A 160 14.36 43.43 12.13
C GLU A 160 14.28 42.52 10.89
N LEU A 161 13.93 43.07 9.73
CA LEU A 161 13.91 42.35 8.46
C LEU A 161 15.29 41.85 8.07
N LYS A 162 16.37 42.61 8.34
CA LYS A 162 17.75 42.13 8.15
C LYS A 162 18.09 40.97 9.10
N GLY A 163 17.64 41.04 10.35
CA GLY A 163 17.80 39.95 11.33
C GLY A 163 17.07 38.68 10.91
N ALA A 164 15.80 38.80 10.51
CA ALA A 164 14.99 37.68 10.01
C ALA A 164 15.59 37.09 8.73
N LYS A 165 16.03 37.93 7.79
CA LYS A 165 16.74 37.48 6.58
C LYS A 165 17.97 36.65 6.92
N LYS A 166 18.79 37.12 7.88
CA LYS A 166 20.00 36.39 8.30
C LYS A 166 19.66 35.03 8.91
N GLN A 167 18.63 34.95 9.74
CA GLN A 167 18.17 33.67 10.31
C GLN A 167 17.69 32.69 9.23
N VAL A 168 16.97 33.18 8.22
CA VAL A 168 16.53 32.36 7.09
C VAL A 168 17.72 31.89 6.24
N GLU A 169 18.72 32.75 6.02
CA GLU A 169 19.96 32.37 5.30
C GLU A 169 20.79 31.33 6.07
N GLU A 170 20.88 31.44 7.40
CA GLU A 170 21.52 30.45 8.27
C GLU A 170 20.77 29.11 8.25
N ALA A 171 19.44 29.14 8.35
CA ALA A 171 18.59 27.94 8.24
C ALA A 171 18.72 27.27 6.88
N LEU A 172 18.73 28.04 5.78
CA LEU A 172 18.95 27.53 4.44
C LEU A 172 20.32 26.86 4.31
N THR A 173 21.35 27.47 4.89
CA THR A 173 22.71 26.89 4.88
C THR A 173 22.74 25.54 5.63
N MET A 174 22.07 25.44 6.78
CA MET A 174 21.94 24.19 7.53
C MET A 174 21.22 23.11 6.72
N VAL A 175 20.12 23.45 6.04
CA VAL A 175 19.38 22.52 5.18
C VAL A 175 20.24 22.04 4.00
N ILE A 176 20.96 22.94 3.34
CA ILE A 176 21.89 22.57 2.25
C ILE A 176 22.98 21.62 2.74
N GLN A 177 23.52 21.84 3.94
CA GLN A 177 24.52 20.94 4.53
C GLN A 177 23.92 19.57 4.88
N ALA A 178 22.72 19.53 5.45
CA ALA A 178 22.02 18.29 5.75
C ALA A 178 21.73 17.47 4.47
N ASP A 179 21.33 18.14 3.38
CA ASP A 179 21.11 17.47 2.10
C ASP A 179 22.41 16.95 1.48
N LYS A 180 23.53 17.67 1.63
CA LYS A 180 24.85 17.17 1.21
C LYS A 180 25.26 15.91 1.98
N ILE A 181 25.00 15.87 3.29
CA ILE A 181 25.28 14.70 4.14
C ILE A 181 24.40 13.52 3.71
N LYS A 182 23.09 13.72 3.58
CA LYS A 182 22.16 12.68 3.09
C LYS A 182 22.56 12.15 1.72
N ALA A 183 22.95 13.02 0.79
CA ALA A 183 23.42 12.60 -0.52
C ALA A 183 24.72 11.78 -0.44
N ALA A 184 25.62 12.08 0.50
CA ALA A 184 26.82 11.30 0.73
C ALA A 184 26.51 9.92 1.36
N GLU A 185 25.58 9.86 2.31
CA GLU A 185 25.10 8.61 2.90
C GLU A 185 24.45 7.70 1.85
N ILE A 186 23.58 8.24 1.01
CA ILE A 186 22.96 7.49 -0.11
C ILE A 186 24.03 6.91 -1.04
N ARG A 187 25.06 7.69 -1.39
CA ARG A 187 26.18 7.19 -2.21
C ARG A 187 26.98 6.10 -1.50
N SER A 188 27.22 6.23 -0.19
CA SER A 188 27.93 5.22 0.60
C SER A 188 27.14 3.91 0.68
N VAL A 189 25.84 3.98 0.95
CA VAL A 189 24.95 2.82 0.99
C VAL A 189 24.89 2.14 -0.38
N TYR A 190 24.81 2.92 -1.46
CA TYR A 190 24.86 2.38 -2.83
C TYR A 190 26.17 1.62 -3.09
N HIS A 191 27.32 2.18 -2.69
CA HIS A 191 28.61 1.52 -2.82
C HIS A 191 28.68 0.21 -2.02
N LEU A 192 28.23 0.22 -0.76
CA LEU A 192 28.18 -0.99 0.08
C LEU A 192 27.27 -2.07 -0.53
N HIS A 193 26.12 -1.68 -1.06
CA HIS A 193 25.21 -2.62 -1.73
C HIS A 193 25.85 -3.22 -2.98
N GLN A 194 26.57 -2.42 -3.77
CA GLN A 194 27.30 -2.89 -4.94
C GLN A 194 28.40 -3.89 -4.56
N GLU A 195 29.12 -3.65 -3.46
CA GLU A 195 30.11 -4.59 -2.93
C GLU A 195 29.48 -5.91 -2.46
N GLU A 196 28.31 -5.84 -1.81
CA GLU A 196 27.60 -7.03 -1.34
C GLU A 196 27.07 -7.86 -2.52
N ILE A 197 26.54 -7.22 -3.57
CA ILE A 197 26.15 -7.91 -4.81
C ILE A 197 27.35 -8.65 -5.41
N VAL A 198 28.52 -7.98 -5.48
CA VAL A 198 29.75 -8.61 -6.01
C VAL A 198 30.20 -9.76 -5.13
N ARG A 199 30.07 -9.65 -3.81
CA ARG A 199 30.38 -10.71 -2.84
C ARG A 199 29.48 -11.93 -3.03
N ILE A 200 28.17 -11.74 -3.06
CA ILE A 200 27.17 -12.79 -3.30
C ILE A 200 27.45 -13.48 -4.63
N LYS A 201 27.71 -12.72 -5.70
CA LYS A 201 28.02 -13.30 -7.01
C LYS A 201 29.25 -14.22 -6.95
N LYS A 202 30.34 -13.78 -6.30
CA LYS A 202 31.56 -14.61 -6.11
C LYS A 202 31.30 -15.85 -5.25
N GLU A 203 30.41 -15.74 -4.28
CA GLU A 203 29.98 -16.87 -3.43
C GLU A 203 29.20 -17.91 -4.22
N CYS A 204 28.19 -17.47 -4.98
CA CYS A 204 27.44 -18.35 -5.88
C CYS A 204 28.36 -19.03 -6.90
N GLU A 205 29.30 -18.30 -7.50
CA GLU A 205 30.28 -18.88 -8.43
C GLU A 205 31.23 -19.90 -7.78
N ARG A 206 31.57 -19.72 -6.49
CA ARG A 206 32.32 -20.72 -5.72
C ARG A 206 31.47 -21.96 -5.46
N GLU A 207 30.22 -21.78 -5.06
CA GLU A 207 29.31 -22.89 -4.75
C GLU A 207 28.98 -23.71 -5.99
N ILE A 208 28.72 -23.05 -7.12
CA ILE A 208 28.51 -23.73 -8.42
C ILE A 208 29.72 -24.60 -8.78
N ARG A 209 30.96 -24.09 -8.60
CA ARG A 209 32.17 -24.86 -8.88
C ARG A 209 32.30 -26.08 -7.97
N ARG A 210 32.04 -25.91 -6.66
CA ARG A 210 32.03 -27.01 -5.69
C ARG A 210 31.00 -28.08 -6.06
N LEU A 211 29.76 -27.68 -6.36
CA LEU A 211 28.69 -28.61 -6.75
C LEU A 211 29.04 -29.34 -8.05
N MET A 212 29.65 -28.65 -9.02
CA MET A 212 30.12 -29.28 -10.26
C MET A 212 31.21 -30.33 -10.03
N GLU A 213 32.14 -30.09 -9.11
CA GLU A 213 33.16 -31.08 -8.72
C GLU A 213 32.53 -32.28 -8.02
N GLU A 214 31.54 -32.04 -7.15
CA GLU A 214 30.80 -33.09 -6.46
C GLU A 214 30.01 -33.97 -7.44
N ILE A 215 29.35 -33.37 -8.44
CA ILE A 215 28.67 -34.10 -9.52
C ILE A 215 29.67 -34.99 -10.27
N ARG A 216 30.81 -34.44 -10.71
CA ARG A 216 31.85 -35.22 -11.40
C ARG A 216 32.40 -36.36 -10.54
N PHE A 217 32.49 -36.16 -9.23
CA PHE A 217 32.89 -37.22 -8.31
C PHE A 217 31.82 -38.32 -8.23
N LYS A 218 30.55 -37.94 -8.08
CA LYS A 218 29.42 -38.88 -8.07
C LYS A 218 29.27 -39.63 -9.39
N ASP A 219 29.44 -38.99 -10.53
CA ASP A 219 29.40 -39.64 -11.86
C ASP A 219 30.49 -40.72 -11.99
N ARG A 220 31.70 -40.45 -11.48
CA ARG A 220 32.76 -41.47 -11.45
C ARG A 220 32.42 -42.64 -10.52
N ALA A 221 31.81 -42.36 -9.37
CA ALA A 221 31.37 -43.40 -8.46
C ALA A 221 30.26 -44.26 -9.08
N VAL A 222 29.28 -43.63 -9.75
CA VAL A 222 28.21 -44.32 -10.48
C VAL A 222 28.80 -45.21 -11.57
N PHE A 223 29.73 -44.70 -12.39
CA PHE A 223 30.40 -45.48 -13.42
C PHE A 223 31.10 -46.74 -12.88
N VAL A 224 31.76 -46.63 -11.71
CA VAL A 224 32.40 -47.79 -11.05
C VAL A 224 31.33 -48.79 -10.61
N LEU A 225 30.26 -48.33 -9.98
CA LEU A 225 29.15 -49.19 -9.53
C LEU A 225 28.46 -49.89 -10.70
N GLU A 226 28.24 -49.20 -11.82
CA GLU A 226 27.68 -49.79 -13.05
C GLU A 226 28.57 -50.90 -13.61
N ARG A 227 29.89 -50.69 -13.60
CA ARG A 227 30.86 -51.71 -14.05
C ARG A 227 30.85 -52.93 -13.12
N GLU A 228 30.84 -52.71 -11.81
CA GLU A 228 30.77 -53.80 -10.83
C GLU A 228 29.46 -54.59 -10.94
N LEU A 229 28.33 -53.88 -11.12
CA LEU A 229 27.02 -54.49 -11.35
C LEU A 229 27.02 -55.33 -12.63
N GLY A 230 27.62 -54.83 -13.72
CA GLY A 230 27.77 -55.58 -14.97
C GLY A 230 28.59 -56.86 -14.81
N VAL A 231 29.68 -56.82 -14.04
CA VAL A 231 30.49 -58.02 -13.73
C VAL A 231 29.69 -59.01 -12.89
N GLN A 232 28.94 -58.53 -11.89
CA GLN A 232 28.08 -59.38 -11.06
C GLN A 232 26.95 -60.02 -11.88
N ALA A 233 26.29 -59.27 -12.77
CA ALA A 233 25.27 -59.79 -13.68
C ALA A 233 25.84 -60.89 -14.59
N GLY A 234 27.03 -60.68 -15.16
CA GLY A 234 27.71 -61.69 -15.98
C GLY A 234 28.18 -62.91 -15.19
N HIS A 235 28.42 -62.79 -13.89
CA HIS A 235 28.68 -63.95 -13.02
C HIS A 235 27.40 -64.72 -12.72
N ALA A 236 26.31 -64.01 -12.38
CA ALA A 236 24.99 -64.60 -12.14
C ALA A 236 24.47 -65.36 -13.36
N GLN A 237 24.63 -64.82 -14.57
CA GLN A 237 24.22 -65.48 -15.81
C GLN A 237 25.00 -66.79 -16.07
N ARG A 238 26.30 -66.82 -15.75
CA ARG A 238 27.10 -68.06 -15.86
C ARG A 238 26.64 -69.13 -14.86
N LEU A 239 26.29 -68.74 -13.64
CA LEU A 239 25.71 -69.64 -12.65
C LEU A 239 24.35 -70.17 -13.09
N GLN A 240 23.52 -69.31 -13.70
CA GLN A 240 22.23 -69.69 -14.27
C GLN A 240 22.39 -70.75 -15.36
N LEU A 241 23.31 -70.56 -16.31
CA LEU A 241 23.58 -71.54 -17.37
C LEU A 241 24.14 -72.87 -16.82
N GLN A 242 24.97 -72.83 -15.78
CA GLN A 242 25.41 -74.05 -15.09
C GLN A 242 24.25 -74.78 -14.42
N LYS A 243 23.31 -74.05 -13.82
CA LYS A 243 22.10 -74.62 -13.23
C LYS A 243 21.21 -75.28 -14.29
N GLU A 244 20.96 -74.60 -15.41
CA GLU A 244 20.16 -75.15 -16.52
C GLU A 244 20.80 -76.42 -17.10
N ALA A 245 22.13 -76.45 -17.26
CA ALA A 245 22.86 -77.65 -17.70
C ALA A 245 22.75 -78.82 -16.69
N LEU A 246 22.75 -78.53 -15.38
CA LEU A 246 22.54 -79.55 -14.35
C LEU A 246 21.08 -80.05 -14.34
N ASP A 247 20.12 -79.16 -14.53
CA ASP A 247 18.69 -79.50 -14.62
C ASP A 247 18.40 -80.39 -15.85
N GLU A 248 19.07 -80.17 -16.99
CA GLU A 248 19.00 -81.04 -18.17
C GLU A 248 19.63 -82.42 -17.94
N GLN A 249 20.73 -82.51 -17.18
CA GLN A 249 21.31 -83.81 -16.80
C GLN A 249 20.37 -84.59 -15.88
N LEU A 250 19.68 -83.89 -14.97
CA LEU A 250 18.68 -84.46 -14.07
C LEU A 250 17.41 -84.94 -14.79
N SER A 251 16.96 -84.24 -15.84
CA SER A 251 15.81 -84.68 -16.64
C SER A 251 16.14 -85.93 -17.46
N GLN A 252 17.32 -86.00 -18.08
CA GLN A 252 17.79 -87.18 -18.82
C GLN A 252 17.94 -88.42 -17.92
N ALA A 253 18.39 -88.24 -16.67
CA ALA A 253 18.45 -89.33 -15.69
C ALA A 253 17.05 -89.85 -15.29
N LYS A 254 16.05 -88.97 -15.23
CA LYS A 254 14.65 -89.36 -14.94
C LYS A 254 13.95 -90.03 -16.12
N GLU A 255 14.32 -89.71 -17.35
CA GLU A 255 13.79 -90.38 -18.56
C GLU A 255 14.37 -91.80 -18.73
N ALA A 256 15.58 -92.06 -18.24
CA ALA A 256 16.22 -93.38 -18.27
C ALA A 256 15.59 -94.42 -17.31
N GLU A 257 14.72 -94.01 -16.38
CA GLU A 257 14.06 -94.90 -15.40
C GLU A 257 12.69 -95.45 -15.83
N ARG A 258 12.16 -95.09 -17.01
CA ARG A 258 10.84 -95.61 -17.47
C ARG A 258 10.97 -96.74 -18.50
N HIS A 259 10.67 -97.96 -18.02
CA HIS A 259 10.25 -99.23 -18.70
C HIS A 259 11.27 -100.39 -18.66
N PRO A 260 10.84 -101.67 -18.38
CA PRO A 260 9.76 -102.37 -19.11
C PRO A 260 8.82 -103.34 -18.32
N GLY A 261 7.69 -103.74 -18.95
CA GLY A 261 7.02 -105.05 -18.75
C GLY A 261 5.74 -105.16 -17.89
N SER A 262 4.65 -105.67 -18.47
CA SER A 262 3.36 -106.13 -17.86
C SER A 262 3.38 -107.68 -17.68
N PRO A 263 2.49 -108.44 -16.95
CA PRO A 263 1.13 -108.10 -16.47
C PRO A 263 0.64 -108.65 -15.07
N ARG A 264 -0.47 -108.04 -14.57
CA ARG A 264 -1.53 -108.52 -13.64
C ARG A 264 -1.15 -109.14 -12.26
N ARG A 265 -1.65 -108.55 -11.16
CA ARG A 265 -2.90 -108.94 -10.45
C ARG A 265 -3.20 -108.09 -9.18
N GLU A 266 -4.51 -107.81 -9.04
CA GLU A 266 -5.32 -107.67 -7.81
C GLU A 266 -5.19 -106.44 -6.89
N LEU A 267 -6.25 -105.62 -6.95
CA LEU A 267 -6.81 -104.76 -5.89
C LEU A 267 -7.24 -105.60 -4.66
N PRO A 268 -7.23 -105.02 -3.44
CA PRO A 268 -8.48 -104.44 -2.92
C PRO A 268 -8.34 -103.13 -2.10
N TYR A 269 -9.49 -102.46 -2.00
CA TYR A 269 -9.88 -101.30 -1.20
C TYR A 269 -9.34 -101.22 0.25
N ALA A 270 -9.04 -100.01 0.75
CA ALA A 270 -9.91 -99.22 1.65
C ALA A 270 -9.13 -98.18 2.50
N SER A 271 -9.63 -96.94 2.46
CA SER A 271 -9.75 -95.93 3.53
C SER A 271 -8.76 -95.86 4.71
N GLY A 272 -8.14 -94.68 4.86
CA GLY A 272 -8.32 -93.90 6.08
C GLY A 272 -7.19 -93.88 7.12
N ALA A 273 -6.86 -92.65 7.50
CA ALA A 273 -6.27 -92.20 8.76
C ALA A 273 -4.74 -92.23 8.92
N GLY A 274 -4.24 -91.05 9.30
CA GLY A 274 -3.42 -90.94 10.50
C GLY A 274 -1.91 -90.88 10.25
N ASP A 275 -1.40 -89.66 10.33
CA ASP A 275 -0.26 -89.28 11.16
C ASP A 275 1.02 -90.11 11.02
N ALA A 276 2.05 -89.50 10.45
CA ALA A 276 3.41 -90.01 10.49
C ALA A 276 4.36 -88.91 10.95
N SER A 277 4.67 -88.96 12.24
CA SER A 277 5.90 -88.45 12.82
C SER A 277 7.13 -89.08 12.17
N ASP A 278 8.17 -88.26 12.07
CA ASP A 278 9.59 -88.60 12.17
C ASP A 278 10.20 -89.51 11.09
N HIS A 279 10.98 -88.87 10.21
CA HIS A 279 12.12 -89.49 9.54
C HIS A 279 13.40 -88.72 9.83
N SER A 280 14.38 -89.52 10.27
CA SER A 280 15.75 -89.22 10.67
C SER A 280 16.48 -88.25 9.73
N GLY A 281 16.97 -87.16 10.31
CA GLY A 281 17.82 -86.18 9.65
C GLY A 281 19.19 -86.74 9.28
N SER A 282 19.52 -86.61 8.00
CA SER A 282 20.91 -86.59 7.53
C SER A 282 21.54 -85.21 7.85
N PRO A 283 22.76 -85.13 8.39
CA PRO A 283 23.40 -83.86 8.77
C PRO A 283 23.62 -82.89 7.60
N GLU A 284 23.66 -83.39 6.35
CA GLU A 284 23.85 -82.58 5.15
C GLU A 284 22.57 -81.87 4.68
N GLN A 285 21.38 -82.46 4.86
CA GLN A 285 20.12 -81.82 4.45
C GLN A 285 19.67 -80.68 5.39
N GLN A 286 20.05 -80.72 6.68
CA GLN A 286 19.75 -79.63 7.62
C GLN A 286 20.64 -78.39 7.41
N LEU A 287 21.82 -78.53 6.80
CA LEU A 287 22.70 -77.42 6.48
C LEU A 287 22.20 -76.69 5.22
N ASP A 288 21.85 -77.43 4.16
CA ASP A 288 21.30 -76.86 2.93
C ASP A 288 19.95 -76.16 3.15
N GLU A 289 19.07 -76.69 4.01
CA GLU A 289 17.82 -76.01 4.37
C GLU A 289 18.06 -74.74 5.20
N LYS A 290 19.07 -74.72 6.07
CA LYS A 290 19.43 -73.52 6.85
C LYS A 290 20.04 -72.45 5.97
N ASP A 291 20.88 -72.82 5.02
CA ASP A 291 21.51 -71.87 4.10
C ASP A 291 20.50 -71.33 3.08
N ALA A 292 19.59 -72.17 2.57
CA ALA A 292 18.46 -71.73 1.74
C ALA A 292 17.54 -70.74 2.48
N ARG A 293 17.22 -71.02 3.76
CA ARG A 293 16.47 -70.08 4.60
C ARG A 293 17.23 -68.77 4.84
N ARG A 294 18.56 -68.83 5.02
CA ARG A 294 19.41 -67.64 5.15
C ARG A 294 19.41 -66.79 3.88
N PHE A 295 19.49 -67.41 2.71
CA PHE A 295 19.41 -66.70 1.43
C PHE A 295 18.02 -66.11 1.20
N GLN A 296 16.94 -66.82 1.51
CA GLN A 296 15.58 -66.29 1.43
C GLN A 296 15.37 -65.10 2.37
N LEU A 297 15.86 -65.17 3.60
CA LEU A 297 15.86 -64.04 4.55
C LEU A 297 16.66 -62.86 4.01
N LYS A 298 17.82 -63.11 3.37
CA LYS A 298 18.64 -62.04 2.78
C LYS A 298 17.98 -61.39 1.57
N ILE A 299 17.32 -62.17 0.73
CA ILE A 299 16.52 -61.66 -0.40
C ILE A 299 15.35 -60.83 0.13
N ALA A 300 14.64 -61.31 1.15
CA ALA A 300 13.54 -60.56 1.77
C ALA A 300 14.02 -59.24 2.41
N GLU A 301 15.18 -59.24 3.08
CA GLU A 301 15.84 -58.03 3.60
C GLU A 301 16.16 -57.04 2.49
N LEU A 302 16.80 -57.50 1.41
CA LEU A 302 17.19 -56.64 0.29
C LEU A 302 15.95 -56.10 -0.44
N SER A 303 14.91 -56.90 -0.65
CA SER A 303 13.64 -56.46 -1.21
C SER A 303 12.94 -55.43 -0.31
N ALA A 304 13.04 -55.56 1.02
CA ALA A 304 12.50 -54.58 1.95
C ALA A 304 13.29 -53.25 1.92
N ILE A 305 14.62 -53.31 1.74
CA ILE A 305 15.46 -52.12 1.57
C ILE A 305 15.16 -51.41 0.24
N ILE A 306 15.01 -52.17 -0.84
CA ILE A 306 14.63 -51.63 -2.16
C ILE A 306 13.29 -50.90 -2.06
N ARG A 307 12.28 -51.51 -1.45
CA ARG A 307 10.97 -50.86 -1.22
C ARG A 307 11.09 -49.55 -0.43
N LYS A 308 11.87 -49.52 0.66
CA LYS A 308 12.11 -48.29 1.43
C LYS A 308 12.83 -47.21 0.62
N LEU A 309 13.74 -47.60 -0.27
CA LEU A 309 14.44 -46.66 -1.16
C LEU A 309 13.50 -46.14 -2.25
N GLU A 310 12.62 -46.99 -2.80
CA GLU A 310 11.59 -46.60 -3.75
C GLU A 310 10.59 -45.61 -3.14
N ASP A 311 10.09 -45.89 -1.93
CA ASP A 311 9.21 -44.99 -1.17
C ASP A 311 9.89 -43.63 -0.91
N ARG A 312 11.18 -43.65 -0.52
CA ARG A 312 11.96 -42.43 -0.32
C ARG A 312 12.17 -41.66 -1.62
N ASN A 313 12.35 -42.35 -2.74
CA ASN A 313 12.52 -41.72 -4.05
C ASN A 313 11.21 -41.13 -4.56
N ALA A 314 10.07 -41.76 -4.27
CA ALA A 314 8.74 -41.22 -4.53
C ALA A 314 8.51 -39.90 -3.77
N LEU A 315 8.80 -39.87 -2.47
CA LEU A 315 8.70 -38.66 -1.64
C LEU A 315 9.60 -37.53 -2.15
N LEU A 316 10.85 -37.82 -2.52
CA LEU A 316 11.76 -36.82 -3.08
C LEU A 316 11.26 -36.27 -4.43
N SER A 317 10.60 -37.10 -5.23
CA SER A 317 10.00 -36.68 -6.50
C SER A 317 8.77 -35.78 -6.27
N GLU A 318 7.96 -36.09 -5.26
CA GLU A 318 6.84 -35.24 -4.82
C GLU A 318 7.35 -33.89 -4.27
N GLU A 319 8.37 -33.89 -3.42
CA GLU A 319 9.01 -32.66 -2.91
C GLU A 319 9.57 -31.79 -4.05
N ARG A 320 10.22 -32.40 -5.04
CA ARG A 320 10.70 -31.71 -6.24
C ARG A 320 9.56 -31.06 -7.03
N ASN A 321 8.46 -31.78 -7.22
CA ASN A 321 7.29 -31.28 -7.95
C ASN A 321 6.61 -30.13 -7.20
N GLU A 322 6.52 -30.22 -5.89
CA GLU A 322 5.98 -29.16 -5.02
C GLU A 322 6.88 -27.91 -5.03
N LEU A 323 8.21 -28.08 -5.02
CA LEU A 323 9.15 -26.95 -5.19
C LEU A 323 9.02 -26.29 -6.57
N LEU A 324 8.82 -27.08 -7.63
CA LEU A 324 8.56 -26.54 -8.97
C LEU A 324 7.22 -25.78 -9.04
N LYS A 325 6.19 -26.25 -8.33
CA LYS A 325 4.90 -25.56 -8.23
C LYS A 325 5.05 -24.22 -7.52
N ARG A 326 5.73 -24.19 -6.36
CA ARG A 326 6.02 -22.95 -5.62
C ARG A 326 6.87 -21.97 -6.44
N LEU A 327 7.82 -22.46 -7.22
CA LEU A 327 8.62 -21.62 -8.13
C LEU A 327 7.72 -20.94 -9.18
N ARG A 328 6.82 -21.69 -9.82
CA ARG A 328 5.87 -21.14 -10.81
C ARG A 328 4.89 -20.14 -10.18
N GLU A 329 4.41 -20.41 -8.97
CA GLU A 329 3.55 -19.50 -8.22
C GLU A 329 4.28 -18.20 -7.86
N ALA A 330 5.54 -18.29 -7.40
CA ALA A 330 6.38 -17.13 -7.15
C ALA A 330 6.64 -16.32 -8.44
N GLU A 331 6.98 -16.97 -9.54
CA GLU A 331 7.16 -16.32 -10.85
C GLU A 331 5.88 -15.61 -11.32
N SER A 332 4.71 -16.24 -11.11
CA SER A 332 3.40 -15.64 -11.42
C SER A 332 3.15 -14.37 -10.58
N GLN A 333 3.52 -14.38 -9.31
CA GLN A 333 3.37 -13.22 -8.41
C GLN A 333 4.36 -12.08 -8.74
N TYR A 334 5.59 -12.38 -9.18
CA TYR A 334 6.59 -11.37 -9.53
C TYR A 334 6.36 -10.69 -10.88
N LYS A 335 5.75 -11.39 -11.85
CA LYS A 335 5.50 -10.88 -13.21
C LYS A 335 4.70 -9.56 -13.26
N PRO A 336 3.54 -9.40 -12.58
CA PRO A 336 2.80 -8.15 -12.58
C PRO A 336 3.55 -7.01 -11.86
N LEU A 337 4.38 -7.33 -10.86
CA LEU A 337 5.24 -6.35 -10.19
C LEU A 337 6.34 -5.84 -11.12
N LEU A 338 6.97 -6.72 -11.91
CA LEU A 338 7.93 -6.35 -12.95
C LEU A 338 7.29 -5.46 -14.02
N ASP A 339 6.08 -5.78 -14.46
CA ASP A 339 5.37 -4.98 -15.47
C ASP A 339 4.87 -3.64 -14.90
N LYS A 340 4.52 -3.58 -13.61
CA LYS A 340 4.25 -2.33 -12.90
C LYS A 340 5.52 -1.48 -12.76
N ASN A 341 6.65 -2.10 -12.43
CA ASN A 341 7.94 -1.42 -12.32
C ASN A 341 8.37 -0.83 -13.67
N LYS A 342 8.30 -1.60 -14.77
CA LYS A 342 8.55 -1.09 -16.13
C LYS A 342 7.67 0.10 -16.51
N ARG A 343 6.37 0.09 -16.15
CA ARG A 343 5.47 1.22 -16.39
C ARG A 343 5.85 2.45 -15.57
N LEU A 344 6.23 2.26 -14.32
CA LEU A 344 6.70 3.34 -13.47
C LEU A 344 8.00 3.93 -13.99
N THR A 345 8.94 3.12 -14.47
CA THR A 345 10.19 3.59 -15.09
C THR A 345 9.91 4.48 -16.29
N ARG A 346 9.03 4.06 -17.21
CA ARG A 346 8.62 4.90 -18.35
C ARG A 346 7.98 6.22 -17.92
N LYS A 347 7.09 6.18 -16.93
CA LYS A 347 6.46 7.39 -16.38
C LYS A 347 7.50 8.32 -15.72
N ASN A 348 8.54 7.76 -15.11
CA ASN A 348 9.62 8.53 -14.49
C ASN A 348 10.53 9.17 -15.54
N GLU A 349 10.78 8.47 -16.65
CA GLU A 349 11.46 9.02 -17.83
C GLU A 349 10.66 10.19 -18.43
N ASP A 350 9.35 10.03 -18.63
CA ASP A 350 8.46 11.09 -19.12
C ASP A 350 8.47 12.31 -18.20
N LEU A 351 8.36 12.11 -16.88
CA LEU A 351 8.45 13.19 -15.90
C LEU A 351 9.82 13.87 -15.95
N SER A 352 10.92 13.11 -16.07
CA SER A 352 12.27 13.66 -16.24
C SER A 352 12.42 14.47 -17.53
N HIS A 353 11.72 14.10 -18.61
CA HIS A 353 11.65 14.89 -19.83
C HIS A 353 10.86 16.20 -19.63
N THR A 354 9.73 16.16 -18.94
CA THR A 354 8.94 17.38 -18.63
C THR A 354 9.69 18.33 -17.71
N LEU A 355 10.38 17.79 -16.71
CA LEU A 355 11.18 18.57 -15.76
C LEU A 355 12.33 19.29 -16.48
N ARG A 356 13.08 18.59 -17.35
CA ARG A 356 14.10 19.23 -18.20
C ARG A 356 13.53 20.35 -19.06
N ARG A 357 12.31 20.18 -19.60
CA ARG A 357 11.64 21.20 -20.41
C ARG A 357 11.30 22.44 -19.57
N ILE A 358 10.82 22.25 -18.35
CA ILE A 358 10.52 23.34 -17.42
C ILE A 358 11.80 24.04 -16.96
N GLU A 359 12.87 23.30 -16.67
CA GLU A 359 14.18 23.86 -16.35
C GLU A 359 14.75 24.69 -17.49
N SER A 360 14.61 24.25 -18.74
CA SER A 360 14.99 25.04 -19.92
C SER A 360 14.18 26.32 -20.04
N LYS A 361 12.86 26.28 -19.79
CA LYS A 361 12.02 27.49 -19.76
C LYS A 361 12.43 28.44 -18.64
N LEU A 362 12.73 27.91 -17.45
CA LEU A 362 13.19 28.71 -16.32
C LEU A 362 14.53 29.38 -16.63
N LYS A 363 15.48 28.67 -17.25
CA LYS A 363 16.74 29.24 -17.72
C LYS A 363 16.51 30.36 -18.73
N PHE A 364 15.58 30.18 -19.67
CA PHE A 364 15.24 31.20 -20.65
C PHE A 364 14.65 32.46 -19.98
N VAL A 365 13.65 32.31 -19.12
CA VAL A 365 13.04 33.43 -18.38
C VAL A 365 14.04 34.11 -17.45
N THR A 366 14.95 33.35 -16.84
CA THR A 366 16.01 33.91 -15.98
C THR A 366 17.01 34.72 -16.81
N GLN A 367 17.39 34.21 -17.99
CA GLN A 367 18.27 34.91 -18.92
C GLN A 367 17.62 36.19 -19.46
N GLU A 368 16.35 36.13 -19.85
CA GLU A 368 15.55 37.29 -20.27
C GLU A 368 15.46 38.34 -19.14
N ASN A 369 15.26 37.91 -17.89
CA ASN A 369 15.28 38.82 -16.73
C ASN A 369 16.64 39.52 -16.54
N ILE A 370 17.74 38.78 -16.75
CA ILE A 370 19.09 39.35 -16.67
C ILE A 370 19.30 40.36 -17.80
N GLU A 371 18.87 40.04 -19.02
CA GLU A 371 18.95 40.95 -20.17
C GLU A 371 18.10 42.21 -19.98
N MET A 372 16.88 42.08 -19.43
CA MET A 372 16.02 43.21 -19.09
C MET A 372 16.64 44.10 -18.00
N ARG A 373 17.29 43.51 -16.99
CA ARG A 373 18.04 44.26 -15.97
C ARG A 373 19.27 44.96 -16.54
N GLN A 374 19.99 44.33 -17.48
CA GLN A 374 21.12 44.94 -18.16
C GLN A 374 20.66 46.10 -19.06
N ARG A 375 19.53 45.97 -19.77
CA ARG A 375 18.90 47.05 -20.55
C ARG A 375 18.45 48.20 -19.67
N ALA A 376 17.89 47.93 -18.48
CA ALA A 376 17.52 48.95 -17.50
C ALA A 376 18.75 49.65 -16.85
N GLY A 377 19.90 48.98 -16.78
CA GLY A 377 21.13 49.51 -16.18
C GLY A 377 21.92 50.48 -17.06
N ILE A 378 21.57 50.64 -18.35
CA ILE A 378 22.29 51.53 -19.30
C ILE A 378 21.73 52.97 -19.29
N ILE A 379 20.72 53.27 -18.46
CA ILE A 379 20.22 54.64 -18.29
C ILE A 379 21.19 55.43 -17.37
N ARG A 380 22.25 55.99 -17.96
CA ARG A 380 23.03 57.06 -17.32
C ARG A 380 22.12 58.28 -17.14
N ARG A 381 22.05 58.81 -15.92
CA ARG A 381 21.34 60.05 -15.57
C ARG A 381 21.78 61.20 -16.50
N PRO A 382 20.86 61.89 -17.20
CA PRO A 382 21.19 63.09 -17.95
C PRO A 382 21.38 64.26 -16.98
N SER A 383 22.44 65.02 -17.19
CA SER A 383 22.79 66.21 -16.42
C SER A 383 22.82 67.44 -17.34
N SER A 384 21.78 67.67 -18.14
CA SER A 384 21.43 68.99 -18.68
C SER A 384 20.07 68.97 -19.40
N LEU A 385 19.42 70.14 -19.48
CA LEU A 385 18.09 70.31 -20.09
C LEU A 385 18.10 70.19 -21.64
N ASN A 386 19.27 70.26 -22.29
CA ASN A 386 19.39 70.11 -23.75
C ASN A 386 19.42 68.65 -24.21
N ASP A 387 19.68 67.70 -23.32
CA ASP A 387 19.72 66.27 -23.66
C ASP A 387 18.31 65.64 -23.69
N LEU A 388 17.29 66.31 -23.13
CA LEU A 388 15.91 65.79 -23.16
C LEU A 388 15.30 65.86 -24.56
N ASP A 389 15.55 66.95 -25.31
CA ASP A 389 14.99 67.16 -26.66
C ASP A 389 15.53 66.12 -27.65
N GLN A 390 16.86 65.90 -27.68
CA GLN A 390 17.45 64.86 -28.52
C GLN A 390 17.03 63.45 -28.10
N SER A 391 16.85 63.19 -26.81
CA SER A 391 16.39 61.87 -26.33
C SER A 391 14.91 61.59 -26.64
N GLN A 392 14.12 62.64 -26.86
CA GLN A 392 12.71 62.52 -27.19
C GLN A 392 12.55 62.31 -28.70
N ASP A 393 13.32 63.04 -29.51
CA ASP A 393 13.43 62.81 -30.95
C ASP A 393 14.00 61.42 -31.28
N GLU A 394 15.04 60.95 -30.57
CA GLU A 394 15.58 59.59 -30.75
C GLU A 394 14.55 58.51 -30.37
N ARG A 395 13.76 58.74 -29.32
CA ARG A 395 12.69 57.81 -28.91
C ARG A 395 11.51 57.78 -29.87
N GLU A 396 11.15 58.93 -30.45
CA GLU A 396 10.14 58.99 -31.52
C GLU A 396 10.63 58.33 -32.82
N ILE A 397 11.90 58.54 -33.18
CA ILE A 397 12.53 57.89 -34.33
C ILE A 397 12.59 56.36 -34.13
N ASP A 398 12.93 55.89 -32.93
CA ASP A 398 12.98 54.45 -32.65
C ASP A 398 11.58 53.82 -32.55
N PHE A 399 10.59 54.55 -32.06
CA PHE A 399 9.18 54.14 -32.11
C PHE A 399 8.68 54.03 -33.56
N LEU A 400 8.99 55.01 -34.41
CA LEU A 400 8.65 54.97 -35.83
C LEU A 400 9.37 53.84 -36.58
N LYS A 401 10.65 53.58 -36.28
CA LYS A 401 11.38 52.42 -36.83
C LYS A 401 10.74 51.10 -36.42
N LEU A 402 10.32 50.96 -35.16
CA LEU A 402 9.66 49.76 -34.66
C LEU A 402 8.31 49.54 -35.36
N GLN A 403 7.54 50.62 -35.54
CA GLN A 403 6.27 50.58 -36.25
C GLN A 403 6.44 50.22 -37.73
N ILE A 404 7.50 50.72 -38.38
CA ILE A 404 7.86 50.33 -39.76
C ILE A 404 8.25 48.85 -39.84
N VAL A 405 9.01 48.33 -38.87
CA VAL A 405 9.39 46.91 -38.82
C VAL A 405 8.16 46.02 -38.58
N GLU A 406 7.24 46.41 -37.70
CA GLU A 406 5.98 45.69 -37.50
C GLU A 406 5.09 45.71 -38.74
N GLN A 407 4.98 46.86 -39.42
CA GLN A 407 4.27 46.95 -40.70
C GLN A 407 4.95 46.09 -41.78
N GLN A 408 6.28 46.05 -41.83
CA GLN A 408 7.02 45.21 -42.76
C GLN A 408 6.81 43.71 -42.48
N ASN A 409 6.82 43.30 -41.21
CA ASN A 409 6.52 41.92 -40.81
C ASN A 409 5.09 41.51 -41.19
N LEU A 410 4.13 42.42 -40.99
CA LEU A 410 2.75 42.19 -41.41
C LEU A 410 2.64 42.06 -42.94
N ILE A 411 3.35 42.90 -43.69
CA ILE A 411 3.42 42.80 -45.16
C ILE A 411 4.05 41.47 -45.59
N ASP A 412 5.10 41.01 -44.92
CA ASP A 412 5.76 39.74 -45.23
C ASP A 412 4.89 38.52 -44.89
N GLU A 413 4.13 38.57 -43.79
CA GLU A 413 3.15 37.54 -43.44
C GLU A 413 1.96 37.51 -44.42
N LEU A 414 1.46 38.68 -44.80
CA LEU A 414 0.42 38.81 -45.83
C LEU A 414 0.92 38.32 -47.20
N SER A 415 2.19 38.57 -47.52
CA SER A 415 2.80 38.09 -48.77
C SER A 415 2.97 36.57 -48.77
N LYS A 416 3.43 35.97 -47.66
CA LYS A 416 3.53 34.51 -47.49
C LYS A 416 2.17 33.83 -47.53
N THR A 417 1.15 34.42 -46.90
CA THR A 417 -0.21 33.85 -46.93
C THR A 417 -0.81 33.95 -48.33
N LEU A 418 -0.54 35.02 -49.09
CA LEU A 418 -0.95 35.14 -50.48
C LEU A 418 -0.23 34.15 -51.41
N GLU A 419 1.07 33.93 -51.23
CA GLU A 419 1.83 32.89 -51.93
C GLU A 419 1.29 31.49 -51.62
N THR A 420 1.01 31.21 -50.35
CA THR A 420 0.45 29.92 -49.91
C THR A 420 -0.95 29.71 -50.48
N ALA A 421 -1.79 30.75 -50.49
CA ALA A 421 -3.11 30.71 -51.12
C ALA A 421 -3.02 30.53 -52.64
N GLY A 422 -2.02 31.14 -53.31
CA GLY A 422 -1.71 30.92 -54.73
C GLY A 422 -1.27 29.49 -55.03
N TYR A 423 -0.47 28.89 -54.15
CA TYR A 423 -0.07 27.48 -54.23
C TYR A 423 -1.27 26.55 -54.05
N VAL A 424 -2.12 26.81 -53.06
CA VAL A 424 -3.35 26.03 -52.82
C VAL A 424 -4.33 26.16 -53.99
N LYS A 425 -4.48 27.37 -54.57
CA LYS A 425 -5.33 27.60 -55.75
C LYS A 425 -4.82 26.86 -56.98
N SER A 426 -3.51 26.90 -57.24
CA SER A 426 -2.91 26.19 -58.38
C SER A 426 -2.96 24.66 -58.21
N VAL A 427 -2.81 24.14 -56.99
CA VAL A 427 -3.04 22.72 -56.68
C VAL A 427 -4.51 22.34 -56.90
N LEU A 428 -5.46 23.16 -56.43
CA LEU A 428 -6.90 22.92 -56.63
C LEU A 428 -7.32 22.99 -58.10
N GLU A 429 -6.74 23.91 -58.90
CA GLU A 429 -6.97 23.99 -60.34
C GLU A 429 -6.40 22.77 -61.08
N ARG A 430 -5.21 22.30 -60.68
CA ARG A 430 -4.60 21.06 -61.22
C ARG A 430 -5.45 19.84 -60.90
N ASP A 431 -6.02 19.77 -59.70
CA ASP A 431 -6.87 18.67 -59.25
C ASP A 431 -8.27 18.71 -59.90
N LYS A 432 -8.81 19.90 -60.17
CA LYS A 432 -10.02 20.08 -61.00
C LYS A 432 -9.78 19.66 -62.46
N LEU A 433 -8.64 20.01 -63.05
CA LEU A 433 -8.24 19.58 -64.40
C LEU A 433 -8.08 18.05 -64.50
N LEU A 434 -7.52 17.40 -63.47
CA LEU A 434 -7.43 15.94 -63.37
C LEU A 434 -8.81 15.27 -63.23
N ARG A 435 -9.74 15.88 -62.49
CA ARG A 435 -11.14 15.42 -62.40
C ARG A 435 -11.87 15.54 -63.73
N TYR A 436 -11.74 16.65 -64.45
CA TYR A 436 -12.32 16.80 -65.80
C TYR A 436 -11.72 15.79 -66.82
N ARG A 437 -10.41 15.49 -66.71
CA ARG A 437 -9.74 14.47 -67.54
C ARG A 437 -10.18 13.04 -67.21
N LYS A 438 -10.48 12.74 -65.95
CA LYS A 438 -11.05 11.45 -65.49
C LYS A 438 -12.53 11.30 -65.87
N GLN A 439 -13.30 12.38 -65.88
CA GLN A 439 -14.72 12.36 -66.21
C GLN A 439 -14.98 12.21 -67.72
N ARG A 440 -14.09 12.75 -68.57
CA ARG A 440 -14.12 12.52 -70.03
C ARG A 440 -13.77 11.08 -70.47
N LYS A 441 -13.11 10.28 -69.61
CA LYS A 441 -12.75 8.87 -69.91
C LYS A 441 -13.81 7.84 -69.49
N LYS A 442 -14.91 8.24 -68.86
CA LYS A 442 -15.97 7.33 -68.38
C LYS A 442 -17.32 7.48 -69.09
N MET A 443 -17.39 8.23 -70.18
CA MET A 443 -18.56 8.25 -71.06
C MET A 443 -18.39 7.24 -72.20
N ALA A 444 -18.59 5.96 -71.89
CA ALA A 444 -19.00 4.94 -72.86
C ALA A 444 -19.60 3.73 -72.14
N LYS A 445 -20.94 3.62 -72.24
CA LYS A 445 -21.80 2.43 -72.05
C LYS A 445 -22.33 2.12 -70.62
N LEU A 446 -23.61 2.50 -70.42
CA LEU A 446 -24.66 1.87 -69.58
C LEU A 446 -25.45 0.85 -70.46
N PRO A 447 -26.43 0.00 -70.00
CA PRO A 447 -27.33 0.07 -68.79
C PRO A 447 -27.37 -1.24 -67.92
N LYS A 448 -27.56 -1.21 -66.57
CA LYS A 448 -28.80 -1.21 -65.70
C LYS A 448 -29.76 -2.43 -65.89
N PRO A 449 -30.58 -2.88 -64.88
CA PRO A 449 -30.62 -2.59 -63.42
C PRO A 449 -31.11 -3.74 -62.45
N VAL A 450 -31.27 -3.40 -61.14
CA VAL A 450 -32.28 -3.89 -60.12
C VAL A 450 -32.01 -5.25 -59.41
N VAL A 451 -32.20 -5.49 -58.09
CA VAL A 451 -32.68 -4.78 -56.86
C VAL A 451 -32.37 -5.64 -55.60
N VAL A 452 -32.11 -4.97 -54.46
CA VAL A 452 -32.37 -5.27 -53.02
C VAL A 452 -32.10 -6.66 -52.43
N GLU A 453 -31.32 -6.69 -51.33
CA GLU A 453 -31.76 -7.33 -50.08
C GLU A 453 -31.13 -6.71 -48.82
N THR A 454 -31.99 -6.52 -47.83
CA THR A 454 -31.80 -6.03 -46.46
C THR A 454 -31.48 -7.20 -45.52
N PHE A 455 -30.65 -7.02 -44.48
CA PHE A 455 -31.09 -7.07 -43.06
C PHE A 455 -29.92 -6.93 -42.06
N PHE A 456 -30.32 -6.64 -40.83
CA PHE A 456 -29.65 -6.16 -39.62
C PHE A 456 -29.26 -7.33 -38.67
N GLY A 457 -28.33 -7.08 -37.72
CA GLY A 457 -28.52 -7.48 -36.31
C GLY A 457 -27.75 -8.68 -35.70
N TYR A 458 -26.74 -8.34 -34.87
CA TYR A 458 -26.37 -8.81 -33.52
C TYR A 458 -26.92 -10.12 -32.86
N ASP A 459 -25.96 -10.76 -32.17
CA ASP A 459 -25.92 -11.20 -30.75
C ASP A 459 -25.91 -12.68 -30.29
N GLU A 460 -24.89 -12.91 -29.45
CA GLU A 460 -24.65 -13.76 -28.27
C GLU A 460 -24.97 -15.28 -28.16
N GLU A 461 -23.88 -15.99 -27.79
CA GLU A 461 -23.70 -17.06 -26.79
C GLU A 461 -24.88 -17.88 -26.25
N ALA A 462 -24.71 -19.21 -26.32
CA ALA A 462 -24.95 -20.23 -25.29
C ALA A 462 -24.54 -21.58 -25.92
N SER A 463 -23.94 -22.59 -25.30
CA SER A 463 -23.70 -23.02 -23.92
C SER A 463 -23.77 -24.56 -24.00
N LEU A 464 -22.66 -25.20 -23.66
CA LEU A 464 -22.49 -26.46 -22.92
C LEU A 464 -23.32 -27.72 -23.28
N GLU A 465 -22.53 -28.74 -23.61
CA GLU A 465 -22.53 -30.11 -23.06
C GLU A 465 -23.69 -31.05 -23.35
N SER A 466 -23.32 -32.18 -23.97
CA SER A 466 -24.11 -33.38 -24.16
C SER A 466 -23.28 -34.56 -23.69
N ASP A 467 -23.42 -34.93 -22.42
CA ASP A 467 -23.12 -36.29 -21.95
C ASP A 467 -24.44 -36.95 -21.52
N GLY A 468 -24.82 -37.97 -22.29
CA GLY A 468 -25.96 -38.85 -22.05
C GLY A 468 -25.51 -40.28 -22.29
N SER A 469 -25.12 -40.92 -21.19
CA SER A 469 -24.66 -42.29 -21.02
C SER A 469 -25.35 -43.37 -21.88
N SER A 470 -24.52 -44.31 -22.35
CA SER A 470 -24.90 -45.64 -22.84
C SER A 470 -25.31 -46.56 -21.69
N ILE A 471 -26.38 -47.35 -21.90
CA ILE A 471 -26.46 -48.80 -21.63
C ILE A 471 -27.86 -49.27 -22.04
N SER A 472 -27.96 -50.23 -22.96
CA SER A 472 -28.20 -51.63 -22.57
C SER A 472 -28.56 -52.56 -23.73
N TYR A 473 -27.86 -53.69 -23.74
CA TYR A 473 -28.25 -55.05 -24.12
C TYR A 473 -28.37 -55.51 -25.59
N GLN A 474 -27.75 -56.69 -25.74
CA GLN A 474 -28.22 -57.87 -26.48
C GLN A 474 -27.91 -57.93 -27.98
N THR A 475 -26.76 -58.56 -28.23
CA THR A 475 -26.66 -59.66 -29.19
C THR A 475 -27.82 -60.64 -29.01
N ASP A 476 -28.61 -60.85 -30.05
CA ASP A 476 -28.84 -62.17 -30.64
C ASP A 476 -30.02 -62.12 -31.61
N ARG A 477 -29.74 -62.35 -32.89
CA ARG A 477 -30.39 -63.38 -33.73
C ARG A 477 -30.06 -63.13 -35.19
N THR A 478 -29.19 -63.99 -35.72
CA THR A 478 -29.42 -64.66 -37.00
C THR A 478 -30.88 -65.11 -37.07
N ASP A 479 -31.62 -64.61 -38.06
CA ASP A 479 -32.07 -65.44 -39.18
C ASP A 479 -32.99 -64.62 -40.10
N GLN A 480 -32.45 -64.25 -41.26
CA GLN A 480 -33.20 -64.34 -42.50
C GLN A 480 -33.49 -65.85 -42.66
N THR A 481 -34.68 -66.35 -42.99
CA THR A 481 -35.45 -66.01 -44.18
C THR A 481 -36.86 -66.65 -44.07
N PRO A 482 -37.91 -66.10 -44.72
CA PRO A 482 -39.31 -66.52 -44.54
C PRO A 482 -39.64 -67.86 -45.21
N CYS A 483 -40.60 -68.59 -44.63
CA CYS A 483 -41.57 -69.39 -45.40
C CYS A 483 -42.67 -68.42 -45.89
N THR A 484 -43.27 -68.54 -47.07
CA THR A 484 -44.11 -69.65 -47.60
C THR A 484 -44.60 -69.25 -49.01
N PRO A 485 -45.30 -70.10 -49.78
CA PRO A 485 -45.16 -71.55 -50.06
C PRO A 485 -45.37 -71.86 -51.58
N GLU A 486 -45.53 -73.15 -51.92
CA GLU A 486 -46.07 -73.74 -53.18
C GLU A 486 -45.01 -73.96 -54.29
N ASP A 487 -44.81 -75.13 -54.89
CA ASP A 487 -45.60 -76.37 -54.97
C ASP A 487 -44.69 -77.59 -55.23
N ASP A 488 -45.24 -78.76 -54.92
CA ASP A 488 -44.72 -80.12 -55.05
C ASP A 488 -43.89 -80.44 -56.30
N LEU A 489 -42.83 -81.24 -56.13
CA LEU A 489 -42.66 -82.56 -56.75
C LEU A 489 -41.31 -83.19 -56.34
N GLU A 490 -41.35 -84.50 -56.07
CA GLU A 490 -40.23 -85.45 -56.08
C GLU A 490 -39.44 -85.70 -54.77
N GLU A 491 -40.08 -86.48 -53.90
CA GLU A 491 -39.66 -87.14 -52.65
C GLU A 491 -38.38 -88.05 -52.73
N GLY A 492 -37.61 -87.98 -53.81
CA GLY A 492 -36.36 -88.73 -54.00
C GLY A 492 -35.08 -87.91 -53.78
N MET A 493 -35.12 -86.61 -54.11
CA MET A 493 -33.94 -85.72 -54.05
C MET A 493 -33.65 -85.22 -52.62
N ALA A 494 -34.67 -85.16 -51.76
CA ALA A 494 -34.52 -84.70 -50.37
C ALA A 494 -33.69 -85.66 -49.51
N LYS A 495 -33.71 -86.98 -49.78
CA LYS A 495 -32.91 -87.95 -49.02
C LYS A 495 -31.41 -87.84 -49.34
N GLU A 496 -31.02 -87.72 -50.61
CA GLU A 496 -29.62 -87.51 -50.97
C GLU A 496 -29.08 -86.16 -50.49
N GLU A 497 -29.89 -85.10 -50.56
CA GLU A 497 -29.48 -83.78 -50.08
C GLU A 497 -29.28 -83.76 -48.56
N THR A 498 -30.16 -84.43 -47.79
CA THR A 498 -29.99 -84.56 -46.33
C THR A 498 -28.75 -85.39 -45.96
N GLU A 499 -28.42 -86.42 -46.75
CA GLU A 499 -27.23 -87.24 -46.51
C GLU A 499 -25.93 -86.50 -46.84
N LEU A 500 -25.94 -85.65 -47.88
CA LEU A 500 -24.83 -84.75 -48.21
C LEU A 500 -24.66 -83.65 -47.15
N ARG A 501 -25.75 -83.05 -46.67
CA ARG A 501 -25.73 -82.08 -45.57
C ARG A 501 -25.21 -82.71 -44.28
N PHE A 502 -25.58 -83.96 -43.99
CA PHE A 502 -25.06 -84.69 -42.82
C PHE A 502 -23.55 -84.96 -42.94
N ARG A 503 -23.06 -85.34 -44.12
CA ARG A 503 -21.62 -85.49 -44.38
C ARG A 503 -20.87 -84.16 -44.25
N GLN A 504 -21.42 -83.06 -44.80
CA GLN A 504 -20.84 -81.72 -44.64
C GLN A 504 -20.82 -81.28 -43.17
N LEU A 505 -21.92 -81.44 -42.44
CA LEU A 505 -21.99 -81.09 -41.02
C LEU A 505 -21.00 -81.90 -40.18
N THR A 506 -20.80 -83.19 -40.53
CA THR A 506 -19.80 -84.03 -39.86
C THR A 506 -18.38 -83.55 -40.15
N MET A 507 -18.09 -83.15 -41.39
CA MET A 507 -16.80 -82.57 -41.76
C MET A 507 -16.55 -81.23 -41.06
N GLU A 508 -17.56 -80.36 -40.98
CA GLU A 508 -17.49 -79.09 -40.27
C GLU A 508 -17.34 -79.30 -38.76
N TYR A 509 -18.04 -80.25 -38.17
CA TYR A 509 -17.89 -80.61 -36.76
C TYR A 509 -16.46 -81.09 -36.45
N GLN A 510 -15.87 -81.92 -37.32
CA GLN A 510 -14.48 -82.35 -37.17
C GLN A 510 -13.47 -81.22 -37.45
N ALA A 511 -13.78 -80.28 -38.35
CA ALA A 511 -12.97 -79.10 -38.58
C ALA A 511 -13.01 -78.15 -37.37
N LEU A 512 -14.19 -77.98 -36.76
CA LEU A 512 -14.40 -77.20 -35.56
C LEU A 512 -13.73 -77.83 -34.34
N GLN A 513 -13.80 -79.16 -34.17
CA GLN A 513 -13.06 -79.87 -33.12
C GLN A 513 -11.55 -79.71 -33.28
N ARG A 514 -11.04 -79.76 -34.52
CA ARG A 514 -9.62 -79.49 -34.81
C ARG A 514 -9.25 -78.02 -34.57
N ALA A 515 -10.09 -77.06 -34.95
CA ALA A 515 -9.87 -75.65 -34.68
C ALA A 515 -9.92 -75.34 -33.18
N TYR A 516 -10.82 -75.98 -32.44
CA TYR A 516 -10.93 -75.87 -30.98
C TYR A 516 -9.71 -76.50 -30.30
N ALA A 517 -9.25 -77.66 -30.76
CA ALA A 517 -8.02 -78.28 -30.27
C ALA A 517 -6.78 -77.41 -30.56
N LEU A 518 -6.68 -76.82 -31.75
CA LEU A 518 -5.60 -75.90 -32.12
C LEU A 518 -5.66 -74.58 -31.35
N LEU A 519 -6.86 -74.06 -31.06
CA LEU A 519 -7.03 -72.92 -30.16
C LEU A 519 -6.62 -73.30 -28.74
N GLN A 520 -6.95 -74.50 -28.27
CA GLN A 520 -6.58 -74.96 -26.94
C GLN A 520 -5.07 -75.29 -26.83
N GLU A 521 -4.42 -75.63 -27.94
CA GLU A 521 -2.97 -75.80 -28.07
C GLU A 521 -2.23 -74.45 -28.21
N GLN A 522 -2.79 -73.47 -28.94
CA GLN A 522 -2.28 -72.09 -28.99
C GLN A 522 -2.51 -71.32 -27.67
N VAL A 523 -3.56 -71.67 -26.92
CA VAL A 523 -3.83 -71.20 -25.57
C VAL A 523 -3.14 -72.11 -24.52
N GLY A 524 -2.27 -73.02 -24.98
CA GLY A 524 -1.47 -73.92 -24.15
C GLY A 524 -0.40 -73.20 -23.33
N GLY A 525 -0.81 -72.60 -22.21
CA GLY A 525 0.09 -72.11 -21.17
C GLY A 525 -0.59 -71.13 -20.23
N THR A 526 -1.20 -71.66 -19.15
CA THR A 526 -1.62 -70.91 -17.95
C THR A 526 -2.14 -69.49 -18.21
N LEU A 527 -3.46 -69.31 -18.32
CA LEU A 527 -4.05 -68.07 -17.81
C LEU A 527 -3.66 -68.03 -16.34
N ASP A 528 -2.52 -67.42 -16.05
CA ASP A 528 -2.05 -67.15 -14.70
C ASP A 528 -3.11 -66.22 -14.11
N ALA A 529 -4.05 -66.82 -13.40
CA ALA A 529 -5.17 -66.11 -12.81
C ALA A 529 -4.66 -64.95 -11.95
N GLU A 530 -3.43 -65.04 -11.40
CA GLU A 530 -2.80 -63.93 -10.68
C GLU A 530 -2.36 -62.79 -11.61
N ARG A 531 -1.90 -63.07 -12.84
CA ARG A 531 -1.61 -62.03 -13.84
C ARG A 531 -2.88 -61.36 -14.35
N GLU A 532 -3.95 -62.10 -14.61
CA GLU A 532 -5.23 -61.51 -14.99
C GLU A 532 -5.84 -60.68 -13.85
N VAL A 533 -5.78 -61.18 -12.61
CA VAL A 533 -6.19 -60.42 -11.42
C VAL A 533 -5.35 -59.17 -11.25
N LYS A 534 -4.02 -59.23 -11.38
CA LYS A 534 -3.15 -58.04 -11.33
C LYS A 534 -3.45 -57.04 -12.44
N THR A 535 -3.69 -57.52 -13.65
CA THR A 535 -4.04 -56.64 -14.79
C THR A 535 -5.38 -55.97 -14.55
N ARG A 536 -6.35 -56.70 -13.99
CA ARG A 536 -7.66 -56.17 -13.60
C ARG A 536 -7.56 -55.16 -12.44
N GLU A 537 -6.78 -55.44 -11.41
CA GLU A 537 -6.50 -54.51 -10.30
C GLU A 537 -5.80 -53.24 -10.79
N GLN A 538 -4.87 -53.37 -11.73
CA GLN A 538 -4.13 -52.26 -12.31
C GLN A 538 -5.04 -51.36 -13.17
N LEU A 539 -5.91 -51.96 -14.00
CA LEU A 539 -6.94 -51.24 -14.74
C LEU A 539 -7.96 -50.58 -13.80
N GLN A 540 -8.30 -51.24 -12.68
CA GLN A 540 -9.22 -50.67 -11.69
C GLN A 540 -8.61 -49.48 -10.95
N ALA A 541 -7.30 -49.52 -10.66
CA ALA A 541 -6.57 -48.39 -10.10
C ALA A 541 -6.40 -47.24 -11.11
N GLU A 542 -6.27 -47.54 -12.40
CA GLU A 542 -6.25 -46.53 -13.47
C GLU A 542 -7.60 -45.84 -13.64
N ILE A 543 -8.71 -46.59 -13.57
CA ILE A 543 -10.06 -46.03 -13.59
C ILE A 543 -10.28 -45.11 -12.38
N GLN A 544 -9.89 -45.53 -11.17
CA GLN A 544 -9.99 -44.68 -9.97
C GLN A 544 -9.18 -43.39 -10.11
N ARG A 545 -7.95 -43.48 -10.65
CA ARG A 545 -7.11 -42.31 -10.92
C ARG A 545 -7.73 -41.37 -11.96
N ALA A 546 -8.34 -41.92 -13.01
CA ALA A 546 -9.05 -41.14 -14.00
C ALA A 546 -10.29 -40.44 -13.40
N GLN A 547 -11.06 -41.14 -12.57
CA GLN A 547 -12.21 -40.59 -11.85
C GLN A 547 -11.82 -39.44 -10.93
N THR A 548 -10.81 -39.60 -10.09
CA THR A 548 -10.31 -38.51 -9.23
C THR A 548 -9.84 -37.31 -10.06
N ARG A 549 -9.25 -37.56 -11.23
CA ARG A 549 -8.78 -36.49 -12.11
C ARG A 549 -9.94 -35.76 -12.79
N VAL A 550 -11.02 -36.46 -13.12
CA VAL A 550 -12.26 -35.85 -13.61
C VAL A 550 -12.89 -35.00 -12.50
N GLU A 551 -13.03 -35.53 -11.28
CA GLU A 551 -13.56 -34.78 -10.14
C GLU A 551 -12.74 -33.51 -9.80
N ASP A 552 -11.41 -33.60 -9.86
CA ASP A 552 -10.53 -32.45 -9.65
C ASP A 552 -10.67 -31.40 -10.77
N LEU A 553 -10.84 -31.85 -12.02
CA LEU A 553 -11.07 -30.94 -13.16
C LEU A 553 -12.46 -30.29 -13.09
N GLU A 554 -13.49 -31.02 -12.69
CA GLU A 554 -14.83 -30.50 -12.46
C GLU A 554 -14.85 -29.45 -11.33
N LYS A 555 -14.14 -29.70 -10.23
CA LYS A 555 -13.95 -28.70 -9.16
C LYS A 555 -13.21 -27.46 -9.65
N ALA A 556 -12.11 -27.64 -10.41
CA ALA A 556 -11.37 -26.53 -10.97
C ALA A 556 -12.22 -25.70 -11.96
N LEU A 557 -13.07 -26.36 -12.76
CA LEU A 557 -13.99 -25.70 -13.68
C LEU A 557 -15.10 -24.93 -12.93
N ALA A 558 -15.62 -25.50 -11.85
CA ALA A 558 -16.59 -24.83 -10.97
C ALA A 558 -15.99 -23.61 -10.25
N GLU A 559 -14.71 -23.67 -9.87
CA GLU A 559 -13.96 -22.54 -9.31
C GLU A 559 -13.66 -21.46 -10.37
N GLN A 560 -13.41 -21.86 -11.63
CA GLN A 560 -13.22 -20.94 -12.76
C GLN A 560 -14.50 -20.17 -13.13
N GLY A 561 -15.68 -20.68 -12.76
CA GLY A 561 -16.97 -19.98 -12.86
C GLY A 561 -17.16 -18.81 -11.87
N GLN A 562 -16.23 -18.55 -10.95
CA GLN A 562 -16.30 -17.42 -10.00
C GLN A 562 -15.81 -16.07 -10.56
N ASP A 563 -15.51 -15.99 -11.87
CA ASP A 563 -15.12 -14.75 -12.56
C ASP A 563 -16.28 -13.73 -12.72
N MET A 564 -17.44 -14.00 -12.13
CA MET A 564 -18.57 -13.08 -11.99
C MET A 564 -18.17 -11.75 -11.34
N LYS A 565 -17.27 -11.77 -10.34
CA LYS A 565 -16.81 -10.53 -9.69
C LYS A 565 -16.02 -9.63 -10.63
N TRP A 566 -15.18 -10.20 -11.49
CA TRP A 566 -14.43 -9.41 -12.46
C TRP A 566 -15.34 -8.82 -13.55
N ILE A 567 -16.35 -9.57 -13.98
CA ILE A 567 -17.37 -9.08 -14.92
C ILE A 567 -18.19 -7.95 -14.29
N GLU A 568 -18.61 -8.10 -13.03
CA GLU A 568 -19.32 -7.07 -12.27
C GLU A 568 -18.46 -5.80 -12.07
N GLU A 569 -17.19 -5.95 -11.70
CA GLU A 569 -16.24 -4.85 -11.55
C GLU A 569 -15.98 -4.15 -12.89
N LYS A 570 -15.81 -4.90 -13.97
CA LYS A 570 -15.66 -4.38 -15.34
C LYS A 570 -16.90 -3.59 -15.76
N GLN A 571 -18.10 -4.12 -15.53
CA GLN A 571 -19.37 -3.43 -15.83
C GLN A 571 -19.58 -2.18 -14.96
N ALA A 572 -19.19 -2.22 -13.69
CA ALA A 572 -19.21 -1.04 -12.81
C ALA A 572 -18.24 0.05 -13.28
N LEU A 573 -17.06 -0.34 -13.76
CA LEU A 573 -16.09 0.58 -14.37
C LEU A 573 -16.61 1.20 -15.67
N TYR A 574 -17.33 0.44 -16.51
CA TYR A 574 -17.96 0.99 -17.71
C TYR A 574 -19.03 2.03 -17.37
N ARG A 575 -19.89 1.75 -16.39
CA ARG A 575 -20.90 2.72 -15.91
C ARG A 575 -20.25 3.99 -15.38
N ARG A 576 -19.23 3.85 -14.54
CA ARG A 576 -18.50 5.00 -13.99
C ARG A 576 -17.77 5.81 -15.07
N ASN A 577 -17.23 5.16 -16.10
CA ASN A 577 -16.64 5.85 -17.24
C ASN A 577 -17.69 6.59 -18.07
N GLN A 578 -18.89 6.05 -18.25
CA GLN A 578 -19.99 6.75 -18.93
C GLN A 578 -20.40 8.01 -18.17
N GLU A 579 -20.59 7.92 -16.86
CA GLU A 579 -20.89 9.08 -16.00
C GLU A 579 -19.80 10.16 -16.09
N LEU A 580 -18.53 9.76 -16.12
CA LEU A 580 -17.42 10.70 -16.29
C LEU A 580 -17.43 11.37 -17.66
N VAL A 581 -17.74 10.64 -18.73
CA VAL A 581 -17.85 11.19 -20.09
C VAL A 581 -19.01 12.19 -20.17
N GLU A 582 -20.16 11.90 -19.58
CA GLU A 582 -21.29 12.83 -19.51
C GLU A 582 -20.95 14.08 -18.71
N LYS A 583 -20.23 13.91 -17.59
CA LYS A 583 -19.77 15.04 -16.77
C LYS A 583 -18.75 15.91 -17.51
N ILE A 584 -17.84 15.31 -18.28
CA ILE A 584 -16.91 16.05 -19.14
C ILE A 584 -17.69 16.87 -20.18
N LYS A 585 -18.68 16.28 -20.86
CA LYS A 585 -19.52 17.00 -21.82
C LYS A 585 -20.26 18.18 -21.18
N GLN A 586 -20.81 18.00 -19.98
CA GLN A 586 -21.45 19.08 -19.23
C GLN A 586 -20.45 20.20 -18.91
N MET A 587 -19.26 19.85 -18.44
CA MET A 587 -18.21 20.84 -18.16
C MET A 587 -17.74 21.57 -19.42
N GLU A 588 -17.63 20.89 -20.56
CA GLU A 588 -17.30 21.50 -21.85
C GLU A 588 -18.39 22.50 -22.30
N THR A 589 -19.67 22.17 -22.09
CA THR A 589 -20.76 23.11 -22.40
C THR A 589 -20.77 24.32 -21.47
N GLU A 590 -20.49 24.12 -20.18
CA GLU A 590 -20.38 25.22 -19.21
C GLU A 590 -19.17 26.11 -19.53
N GLU A 591 -18.03 25.52 -19.91
CA GLU A 591 -16.84 26.25 -20.37
C GLU A 591 -17.13 27.08 -21.62
N ALA A 592 -17.86 26.52 -22.59
CA ALA A 592 -18.27 27.25 -23.79
C ALA A 592 -19.18 28.43 -23.45
N ARG A 593 -20.13 28.25 -22.51
CA ARG A 593 -21.01 29.33 -22.02
C ARG A 593 -20.21 30.44 -21.34
N LEU A 594 -19.31 30.08 -20.42
CA LEU A 594 -18.46 31.04 -19.71
C LEU A 594 -17.52 31.80 -20.65
N LYS A 595 -16.99 31.15 -21.69
CA LYS A 595 -16.20 31.83 -22.72
C LYS A 595 -17.01 32.89 -23.46
N HIS A 596 -18.28 32.62 -23.74
CA HIS A 596 -19.16 33.59 -24.37
C HIS A 596 -19.46 34.77 -23.44
N GLU A 597 -19.80 34.51 -22.18
CA GLU A 597 -20.02 35.55 -21.17
C GLU A 597 -18.78 36.45 -20.97
N VAL A 598 -17.57 35.86 -20.98
CA VAL A 598 -16.32 36.63 -20.92
C VAL A 598 -16.11 37.50 -22.15
N GLN A 599 -16.49 37.03 -23.34
CA GLN A 599 -16.41 37.84 -24.55
C GLN A 599 -17.40 39.00 -24.50
N ASP A 600 -18.65 38.75 -24.10
CA ASP A 600 -19.67 39.79 -23.96
C ASP A 600 -19.24 40.87 -22.95
N ALA A 601 -18.61 40.46 -21.84
CA ALA A 601 -18.06 41.39 -20.85
C ALA A 601 -16.90 42.23 -21.40
N LYS A 602 -16.05 41.67 -22.27
CA LYS A 602 -14.98 42.42 -22.95
C LYS A 602 -15.56 43.45 -23.91
N ASP A 603 -16.53 43.06 -24.72
CA ASP A 603 -17.19 43.95 -25.68
C ASP A 603 -17.90 45.11 -24.95
N GLN A 604 -18.52 44.83 -23.79
CA GLN A 604 -19.07 45.86 -22.92
C GLN A 604 -18.01 46.78 -22.33
N ASN A 605 -16.85 46.24 -21.92
CA ASN A 605 -15.77 47.05 -21.38
C ASN A 605 -15.15 47.97 -22.43
N GLU A 606 -14.95 47.48 -23.66
CA GLU A 606 -14.53 48.30 -24.80
C GLU A 606 -15.54 49.45 -25.04
N LEU A 607 -16.85 49.16 -25.00
CA LEU A 607 -17.88 50.19 -25.13
C LEU A 607 -17.82 51.26 -24.02
N LEU A 608 -17.56 50.84 -22.78
CA LEU A 608 -17.38 51.75 -21.65
C LEU A 608 -16.13 52.61 -21.79
N GLU A 609 -15.02 52.05 -22.28
CA GLU A 609 -13.79 52.79 -22.59
C GLU A 609 -14.07 53.88 -23.65
N PHE A 610 -14.79 53.56 -24.72
CA PHE A 610 -15.22 54.57 -25.70
C PHE A 610 -16.10 55.66 -25.06
N ARG A 611 -16.99 55.28 -24.15
CA ARG A 611 -17.86 56.24 -23.46
C ARG A 611 -17.08 57.14 -22.51
N ILE A 612 -16.07 56.63 -21.81
CA ILE A 612 -15.18 57.41 -20.95
C ILE A 612 -14.42 58.42 -21.81
N LEU A 613 -13.84 57.99 -22.94
CA LEU A 613 -13.13 58.89 -23.84
C LEU A 613 -14.03 60.02 -24.38
N GLU A 614 -15.29 59.73 -24.72
CA GLU A 614 -16.28 60.75 -25.09
C GLU A 614 -16.56 61.75 -23.96
N LEU A 615 -16.64 61.27 -22.72
CA LEU A 615 -16.91 62.10 -21.54
C LEU A 615 -15.70 62.98 -21.20
N GLU A 616 -14.48 62.44 -21.27
CA GLU A 616 -13.24 63.21 -21.11
C GLU A 616 -13.09 64.29 -22.20
N GLU A 617 -13.48 64.01 -23.44
CA GLU A 617 -13.41 65.01 -24.51
C GLU A 617 -14.49 66.10 -24.34
N ARG A 618 -15.65 65.78 -23.77
CA ARG A 618 -16.64 66.77 -23.34
C ARG A 618 -16.14 67.62 -22.17
N GLU A 619 -15.47 67.02 -21.20
CA GLU A 619 -14.86 67.72 -20.07
C GLU A 619 -13.79 68.72 -20.53
N ARG A 620 -12.88 68.31 -21.43
CA ARG A 620 -11.86 69.21 -22.02
C ARG A 620 -12.46 70.39 -22.81
N LYS A 621 -13.68 70.26 -23.32
CA LYS A 621 -14.40 71.31 -24.07
C LYS A 621 -15.26 72.21 -23.18
N SER A 622 -15.42 71.90 -21.89
CA SER A 622 -16.19 72.71 -20.95
C SER A 622 -15.33 73.78 -20.27
N PRO A 623 -15.84 74.97 -19.95
CA PRO A 623 -15.07 75.99 -19.23
C PRO A 623 -14.73 75.50 -17.81
N ALA A 624 -13.45 75.63 -17.43
CA ALA A 624 -12.85 75.03 -16.24
C ALA A 624 -13.63 75.24 -14.92
N ILE A 625 -14.08 74.12 -14.32
CA ILE A 625 -14.40 74.03 -12.90
C ILE A 625 -13.13 73.53 -12.19
N ASN A 626 -12.47 74.41 -11.44
CA ASN A 626 -11.23 74.10 -10.72
C ASN A 626 -11.48 73.21 -9.49
N PHE A 627 -11.46 71.88 -9.66
CA PHE A 627 -11.36 70.95 -8.54
C PHE A 627 -9.94 70.94 -7.96
N HIS A 628 -9.80 71.29 -6.67
CA HIS A 628 -8.53 71.21 -5.97
C HIS A 628 -8.32 69.76 -5.49
N HIS A 629 -7.30 69.08 -6.01
CA HIS A 629 -6.96 67.71 -5.63
C HIS A 629 -6.42 67.67 -4.21
N THR A 630 -7.16 67.08 -3.27
CA THR A 630 -6.68 66.80 -1.91
C THR A 630 -6.00 65.43 -1.89
N PRO A 631 -4.81 65.25 -1.29
CA PRO A 631 -4.14 63.94 -1.25
C PRO A 631 -4.96 62.92 -0.48
N PHE A 632 -5.10 61.71 -1.02
CA PHE A 632 -5.82 60.62 -0.36
C PHE A 632 -5.02 60.09 0.84
N VAL A 633 -5.69 60.00 1.99
CA VAL A 633 -5.11 59.49 3.24
C VAL A 633 -5.58 58.05 3.44
N ASP A 634 -4.67 57.13 3.78
CA ASP A 634 -4.99 55.70 3.96
C ASP A 634 -6.12 55.50 4.98
N GLY A 635 -7.12 54.70 4.61
CA GLY A 635 -8.25 54.32 5.46
C GLY A 635 -9.48 55.23 5.41
N LYS A 636 -9.46 56.33 4.63
CA LYS A 636 -10.65 57.17 4.37
C LYS A 636 -11.01 57.18 2.89
N SER A 637 -12.29 57.07 2.58
CA SER A 637 -12.72 57.12 1.18
C SER A 637 -12.49 58.53 0.60
N PRO A 638 -12.21 58.65 -0.71
CA PRO A 638 -12.11 59.94 -1.40
C PRO A 638 -13.28 60.89 -1.08
N LEU A 639 -14.50 60.36 -1.07
CA LEU A 639 -15.71 61.12 -0.75
C LEU A 639 -15.68 61.65 0.69
N GLN A 640 -15.22 60.84 1.64
CA GLN A 640 -15.11 61.23 3.05
C GLN A 640 -14.10 62.35 3.26
N VAL A 641 -12.98 62.35 2.52
CA VAL A 641 -11.98 63.43 2.58
C VAL A 641 -12.56 64.75 2.04
N TYR A 642 -13.33 64.70 0.95
CA TYR A 642 -14.00 65.89 0.41
C TYR A 642 -15.12 66.40 1.32
N CYS A 643 -15.96 65.50 1.87
CA CYS A 643 -16.99 65.86 2.83
C CYS A 643 -16.41 66.48 4.11
N GLU A 644 -15.33 65.90 4.64
CA GLU A 644 -14.62 66.46 5.81
C GLU A 644 -14.00 67.84 5.51
N ALA A 645 -13.46 68.04 4.31
CA ALA A 645 -12.93 69.33 3.87
C ALA A 645 -14.01 70.42 3.74
N GLU A 646 -15.24 70.02 3.39
CA GLU A 646 -16.45 70.86 3.37
C GLU A 646 -17.09 71.00 4.77
N GLY A 647 -16.53 70.37 5.81
CA GLY A 647 -17.05 70.41 7.19
C GLY A 647 -18.28 69.52 7.44
N VAL A 648 -18.56 68.58 6.54
CA VAL A 648 -19.66 67.62 6.62
C VAL A 648 -19.15 66.31 7.20
N THR A 649 -19.41 66.08 8.50
CA THR A 649 -18.91 64.88 9.21
C THR A 649 -19.96 63.79 9.38
N ASP A 650 -21.24 64.15 9.52
CA ASP A 650 -22.34 63.19 9.72
C ASP A 650 -23.54 63.56 8.84
N ILE A 651 -23.83 62.73 7.84
CA ILE A 651 -24.99 62.90 6.96
C ILE A 651 -26.11 61.98 7.42
N LEU A 652 -27.03 62.52 8.21
CA LEU A 652 -28.25 61.82 8.60
C LEU A 652 -29.28 61.93 7.48
N VAL A 653 -29.50 60.82 6.76
CA VAL A 653 -30.51 60.73 5.67
C VAL A 653 -31.88 61.21 6.16
N THR A 654 -32.24 60.88 7.40
CA THR A 654 -33.49 61.32 8.04
C THR A 654 -33.59 62.83 8.26
N GLU A 655 -32.48 63.53 8.51
CA GLU A 655 -32.45 64.99 8.62
C GLU A 655 -32.49 65.67 7.25
N LEU A 656 -31.83 65.10 6.24
CA LEU A 656 -31.91 65.59 4.86
C LEU A 656 -33.31 65.44 4.29
N MET A 657 -33.98 64.31 4.53
CA MET A 657 -35.37 64.10 4.12
C MET A 657 -36.30 65.14 4.77
N LYS A 658 -36.14 65.44 6.07
CA LYS A 658 -36.89 66.50 6.75
C LYS A 658 -36.66 67.88 6.13
N LYS A 659 -35.40 68.20 5.77
CA LYS A 659 -35.07 69.48 5.12
C LYS A 659 -35.68 69.58 3.72
N LEU A 660 -35.70 68.49 2.95
CA LEU A 660 -36.34 68.40 1.63
C LEU A 660 -37.87 68.53 1.72
N ASP A 661 -38.50 67.91 2.72
CA ASP A 661 -39.93 68.04 2.97
C ASP A 661 -40.31 69.50 3.29
N ILE A 662 -39.54 70.17 4.16
CA ILE A 662 -39.74 71.60 4.48
C ILE A 662 -39.58 72.48 3.24
N LEU A 663 -38.59 72.18 2.38
CA LEU A 663 -38.35 72.90 1.13
C LEU A 663 -39.49 72.71 0.14
N GLY A 664 -40.01 71.48 0.00
CA GLY A 664 -41.15 71.16 -0.84
C GLY A 664 -42.45 71.84 -0.39
N ASP A 665 -42.64 72.00 0.92
CA ASP A 665 -43.88 72.55 1.49
C ASP A 665 -43.91 74.09 1.56
N ASN A 666 -42.75 74.77 1.64
CA ASN A 666 -42.67 76.20 1.99
C ASN A 666 -42.02 77.13 0.94
N ALA A 667 -41.51 76.61 -0.18
CA ALA A 667 -40.80 77.42 -1.16
C ALA A 667 -41.61 77.62 -2.45
N ASN A 668 -41.57 78.83 -3.02
CA ASN A 668 -42.07 79.13 -4.38
C ASN A 668 -41.08 78.56 -5.42
N LEU A 669 -40.99 77.24 -5.49
CA LEU A 669 -40.12 76.52 -6.41
C LEU A 669 -40.74 76.52 -7.80
N THR A 670 -39.90 76.72 -8.82
CA THR A 670 -40.24 76.48 -10.21
C THR A 670 -40.54 74.99 -10.45
N ASN A 671 -41.23 74.64 -11.54
CA ASN A 671 -41.57 73.25 -11.84
C ASN A 671 -40.33 72.34 -11.95
N GLU A 672 -39.21 72.87 -12.46
CA GLU A 672 -37.94 72.14 -12.55
C GLU A 672 -37.36 71.87 -11.16
N GLU A 673 -37.36 72.87 -10.26
CA GLU A 673 -36.89 72.70 -8.89
C GLU A 673 -37.78 71.75 -8.06
N GLN A 674 -39.09 71.75 -8.29
CA GLN A 674 -40.01 70.79 -7.65
C GLN A 674 -39.70 69.35 -8.09
N VAL A 675 -39.42 69.12 -9.37
CA VAL A 675 -39.01 67.80 -9.88
C VAL A 675 -37.70 67.37 -9.23
N VAL A 676 -36.73 68.29 -9.08
CA VAL A 676 -35.45 68.02 -8.42
C VAL A 676 -35.63 67.66 -6.95
N VAL A 677 -36.48 68.37 -6.20
CA VAL A 677 -36.79 68.05 -4.79
C VAL A 677 -37.43 66.67 -4.66
N ILE A 678 -38.36 66.32 -5.55
CA ILE A 678 -39.00 64.98 -5.56
C ILE A 678 -38.01 63.88 -5.90
N GLN A 679 -37.13 64.12 -6.88
CA GLN A 679 -36.08 63.17 -7.26
C GLN A 679 -35.07 62.96 -6.13
N ALA A 680 -34.58 64.03 -5.50
CA ALA A 680 -33.68 63.97 -4.35
C ALA A 680 -34.31 63.20 -3.18
N ARG A 681 -35.59 63.45 -2.89
CA ARG A 681 -36.34 62.71 -1.86
C ARG A 681 -36.46 61.21 -2.18
N THR A 682 -36.70 60.87 -3.44
CA THR A 682 -36.79 59.47 -3.89
C THR A 682 -35.45 58.76 -3.75
N VAL A 683 -34.36 59.43 -4.13
CA VAL A 683 -32.99 58.94 -3.97
C VAL A 683 -32.65 58.70 -2.50
N LEU A 684 -32.94 59.65 -1.62
CA LEU A 684 -32.69 59.48 -0.18
C LEU A 684 -33.51 58.35 0.43
N THR A 685 -34.75 58.15 -0.01
CA THR A 685 -35.60 57.04 0.44
C THR A 685 -35.03 55.68 0.02
N LEU A 686 -34.45 55.59 -1.18
CA LEU A 686 -33.78 54.37 -1.65
C LEU A 686 -32.47 54.12 -0.90
N ALA A 687 -31.71 55.18 -0.63
CA ALA A 687 -30.48 55.11 0.16
C ALA A 687 -30.75 54.64 1.59
N GLU A 688 -31.81 55.13 2.25
CA GLU A 688 -32.22 54.70 3.59
C GLU A 688 -32.56 53.20 3.63
N LYS A 689 -33.35 52.71 2.67
CA LYS A 689 -33.66 51.27 2.56
C LYS A 689 -32.43 50.41 2.32
N TRP A 690 -31.43 50.95 1.62
CA TRP A 690 -30.21 50.23 1.32
C TRP A 690 -29.26 50.19 2.51
N LEU A 691 -29.10 51.32 3.23
CA LEU A 691 -28.39 51.39 4.49
C LEU A 691 -28.98 50.42 5.53
N GLN A 692 -30.32 50.40 5.66
CA GLN A 692 -31.00 49.46 6.56
C GLN A 692 -30.68 47.99 6.21
N ARG A 693 -30.66 47.62 4.92
CA ARG A 693 -30.26 46.26 4.50
C ARG A 693 -28.80 45.96 4.86
N ILE A 694 -27.90 46.93 4.71
CA ILE A 694 -26.50 46.77 5.08
C ILE A 694 -26.38 46.53 6.59
N GLU A 695 -27.03 47.35 7.42
CA GLU A 695 -27.03 47.19 8.88
C GLU A 695 -27.60 45.82 9.33
N GLU A 696 -28.68 45.36 8.69
CA GLU A 696 -29.25 44.03 8.95
C GLU A 696 -28.28 42.91 8.58
N THR A 697 -27.58 43.04 7.44
CA THR A 697 -26.56 42.06 7.01
C THR A 697 -25.32 42.09 7.88
N GLU A 698 -24.86 43.26 8.31
CA GLU A 698 -23.75 43.44 9.23
C GLU A 698 -24.07 42.77 10.58
N SER A 699 -25.26 43.03 11.13
CA SER A 699 -25.73 42.42 12.37
C SER A 699 -25.87 40.89 12.26
N ALA A 700 -26.20 40.36 11.08
CA ALA A 700 -26.25 38.92 10.84
C ALA A 700 -24.84 38.31 10.71
N LEU A 701 -23.90 39.02 10.09
CA LEU A 701 -22.50 38.61 9.98
C LEU A 701 -21.80 38.64 11.35
N GLN A 702 -22.01 39.70 12.14
CA GLN A 702 -21.48 39.79 13.50
C GLN A 702 -21.97 38.63 14.37
N ARG A 703 -23.26 38.26 14.31
CA ARG A 703 -23.78 37.07 15.00
C ARG A 703 -23.08 35.79 14.56
N LYS A 704 -22.93 35.56 13.24
CA LYS A 704 -22.21 34.39 12.72
C LYS A 704 -20.74 34.36 13.15
N MET A 705 -20.09 35.51 13.24
CA MET A 705 -18.71 35.62 13.70
C MET A 705 -18.58 35.15 15.16
N VAL A 706 -19.51 35.59 16.02
CA VAL A 706 -19.57 35.13 17.42
C VAL A 706 -19.84 33.62 17.51
N ASP A 707 -20.75 33.09 16.69
CA ASP A 707 -21.03 31.65 16.64
C ASP A 707 -19.76 30.86 16.23
N LEU A 708 -19.02 31.32 15.22
CA LEU A 708 -17.77 30.70 14.77
C LEU A 708 -16.66 30.78 15.84
N GLU A 709 -16.56 31.88 16.58
CA GLU A 709 -15.65 31.99 17.71
C GLU A 709 -15.99 30.96 18.81
N SER A 710 -17.28 30.75 19.09
CA SER A 710 -17.73 29.75 20.05
C SER A 710 -17.43 28.31 19.59
N GLU A 711 -17.63 28.00 18.30
CA GLU A 711 -17.27 26.70 17.72
C GLU A 711 -15.77 26.47 17.76
N LYS A 712 -14.97 27.50 17.46
CA LYS A 712 -13.51 27.45 17.55
C LYS A 712 -13.05 27.15 18.97
N GLU A 713 -13.66 27.75 19.99
CA GLU A 713 -13.36 27.43 21.39
C GLU A 713 -13.69 25.97 21.73
N LEU A 714 -14.83 25.45 21.24
CA LEU A 714 -15.23 24.06 21.44
C LEU A 714 -14.24 23.09 20.79
N PHE A 715 -13.85 23.34 19.54
CA PHE A 715 -12.80 22.57 18.86
C PHE A 715 -11.46 22.64 19.59
N SER A 716 -11.11 23.81 20.13
CA SER A 716 -9.87 23.96 20.89
C SER A 716 -9.89 23.11 22.16
N LYS A 717 -11.03 23.06 22.85
CA LYS A 717 -11.23 22.18 24.02
C LYS A 717 -11.16 20.70 23.64
N GLN A 718 -11.86 20.30 22.57
CA GLN A 718 -11.82 18.91 22.06
C GLN A 718 -10.41 18.47 21.68
N LYS A 719 -9.66 19.35 21.03
CA LYS A 719 -8.24 19.12 20.72
C LYS A 719 -7.44 18.89 22.00
N GLY A 720 -7.61 19.73 23.02
CA GLY A 720 -6.97 19.56 24.33
C GLY A 720 -7.23 18.19 24.94
N TYR A 721 -8.48 17.72 24.94
CA TYR A 721 -8.82 16.38 25.44
C TYR A 721 -8.16 15.25 24.63
N LEU A 722 -8.05 15.39 23.31
CA LEU A 722 -7.38 14.40 22.47
C LEU A 722 -5.86 14.38 22.70
N ASP A 723 -5.25 15.53 22.91
CA ASP A 723 -3.83 15.65 23.26
C ASP A 723 -3.56 15.01 24.64
N GLU A 724 -4.41 15.26 25.64
CA GLU A 724 -4.33 14.61 26.96
C GLU A 724 -4.50 13.09 26.89
N GLU A 725 -5.45 12.60 26.09
CA GLU A 725 -5.65 11.16 25.88
C GLU A 725 -4.47 10.51 25.14
N LEU A 726 -3.86 11.21 24.19
CA LEU A 726 -2.64 10.76 23.51
C LEU A 726 -1.47 10.64 24.48
N ASP A 727 -1.28 11.64 25.35
CA ASP A 727 -0.24 11.61 26.38
C ASP A 727 -0.48 10.48 27.38
N TYR A 728 -1.73 10.25 27.79
CA TYR A 728 -2.09 9.11 28.65
C TYR A 728 -1.77 7.78 27.98
N ARG A 729 -2.15 7.59 26.71
CA ARG A 729 -1.84 6.34 25.96
C ARG A 729 -0.35 6.14 25.77
N LYS A 730 0.40 7.21 25.52
CA LYS A 730 1.86 7.17 25.41
C LYS A 730 2.49 6.76 26.74
N GLN A 731 2.04 7.35 27.85
CA GLN A 731 2.52 6.99 29.18
C GLN A 731 2.18 5.53 29.53
N ALA A 732 0.96 5.06 29.20
CA ALA A 732 0.56 3.66 29.39
C ALA A 732 1.42 2.70 28.54
N LEU A 733 1.73 3.07 27.30
CA LEU A 733 2.63 2.31 26.43
C LEU A 733 4.06 2.27 26.98
N ASP A 734 4.59 3.39 27.47
CA ASP A 734 5.92 3.47 28.08
C ASP A 734 5.98 2.62 29.37
N GLN A 735 4.91 2.62 30.18
CA GLN A 735 4.79 1.74 31.34
C GLN A 735 4.74 0.26 30.94
N ALA A 736 3.99 -0.09 29.90
CA ALA A 736 3.93 -1.46 29.39
C ALA A 736 5.30 -1.92 28.85
N HIS A 737 6.00 -1.08 28.07
CA HIS A 737 7.36 -1.38 27.60
C HIS A 737 8.33 -1.55 28.76
N LYS A 738 8.25 -0.71 29.79
CA LYS A 738 9.06 -0.86 30.99
C LYS A 738 8.78 -2.18 31.70
N HIS A 739 7.51 -2.57 31.81
CA HIS A 739 7.11 -3.83 32.43
C HIS A 739 7.58 -5.04 31.61
N ILE A 740 7.52 -4.96 30.27
CA ILE A 740 8.09 -5.99 29.38
C ILE A 740 9.59 -6.14 29.63
N LEU A 741 10.35 -5.03 29.68
CA LEU A 741 11.79 -5.08 29.97
C LEU A 741 12.09 -5.65 31.36
N GLU A 742 11.28 -5.31 32.37
CA GLU A 742 11.39 -5.89 33.71
C GLU A 742 11.10 -7.40 33.70
N LEU A 743 10.07 -7.85 32.97
CA LEU A 743 9.74 -9.27 32.80
C LEU A 743 10.82 -10.02 32.02
N GLU A 744 11.37 -9.44 30.95
CA GLU A 744 12.49 -9.99 30.18
C GLU A 744 13.74 -10.12 31.04
N ALA A 745 14.06 -9.12 31.85
CA ALA A 745 15.17 -9.17 32.81
C ALA A 745 14.94 -10.27 33.86
N MET A 746 13.73 -10.37 34.43
CA MET A 746 13.39 -11.44 35.37
C MET A 746 13.45 -12.84 34.73
N LEU A 747 13.03 -12.98 33.47
CA LEU A 747 13.13 -14.22 32.70
C LEU A 747 14.58 -14.59 32.44
N TYR A 748 15.41 -13.61 32.08
CA TYR A 748 16.85 -13.79 31.87
C TYR A 748 17.55 -14.21 33.17
N ASP A 749 17.24 -13.56 34.29
CA ASP A 749 17.73 -13.91 35.63
C ASP A 749 17.26 -15.31 36.08
N ALA A 750 16.00 -15.67 35.79
CA ALA A 750 15.45 -17.00 36.08
C ALA A 750 16.07 -18.11 35.22
N LEU A 751 16.43 -17.80 33.98
CA LEU A 751 17.19 -18.70 33.10
C LEU A 751 18.67 -18.82 33.51
N GLN A 752 19.25 -17.76 34.09
CA GLN A 752 20.62 -17.76 34.64
C GLN A 752 20.74 -18.46 35.99
N GLN A 753 19.69 -18.46 36.82
CA GLN A 753 19.65 -19.35 37.99
C GLN A 753 19.45 -20.80 37.52
N GLU A 754 20.24 -21.74 38.05
CA GLU A 754 20.29 -23.17 37.69
C GLU A 754 18.94 -23.95 37.69
N ALA A 755 17.81 -23.30 37.97
CA ALA A 755 16.47 -23.87 37.85
C ALA A 755 16.09 -24.17 36.39
N GLY A 756 16.56 -23.39 35.41
CA GLY A 756 16.34 -23.67 33.98
C GLY A 756 16.94 -25.01 33.55
N ALA A 757 18.14 -25.36 34.05
CA ALA A 757 18.78 -26.64 33.78
C ALA A 757 18.07 -27.81 34.51
N LYS A 758 17.61 -27.60 35.76
CA LYS A 758 16.96 -28.65 36.58
C LYS A 758 15.52 -28.96 36.18
N VAL A 759 14.74 -27.99 35.66
CA VAL A 759 13.39 -28.24 35.12
C VAL A 759 13.47 -28.85 33.72
N ALA A 760 14.47 -28.44 32.94
CA ALA A 760 14.76 -29.05 31.66
C ALA A 760 15.10 -30.55 31.83
N GLU A 761 15.86 -30.95 32.85
CA GLU A 761 16.15 -32.37 33.16
C GLU A 761 14.94 -33.22 33.60
N LEU A 762 13.80 -32.60 33.95
CA LEU A 762 12.58 -33.30 34.39
C LEU A 762 11.57 -33.56 33.26
N LEU A 763 11.70 -32.88 32.11
CA LEU A 763 10.82 -33.04 30.96
C LEU A 763 11.48 -33.94 29.92
N SER A 764 10.77 -34.96 29.46
CA SER A 764 11.22 -35.78 28.33
C SER A 764 11.43 -34.93 27.08
N GLU A 765 12.32 -35.36 26.17
CA GLU A 765 12.55 -34.66 24.89
C GLU A 765 11.24 -34.43 24.11
N GLU A 766 10.29 -35.37 24.23
CA GLU A 766 8.99 -35.28 23.59
C GLU A 766 8.09 -34.19 24.19
N GLU A 767 8.09 -34.03 25.52
CA GLU A 767 7.35 -32.96 26.20
C GLU A 767 7.97 -31.58 25.94
N ARG A 768 9.30 -31.48 25.85
CA ARG A 768 9.98 -30.24 25.46
C ARG A 768 9.64 -29.83 24.05
N GLU A 769 9.61 -30.76 23.10
CA GLU A 769 9.29 -30.44 21.71
C GLU A 769 7.81 -30.06 21.56
N LYS A 770 6.89 -30.75 22.27
CA LYS A 770 5.48 -30.37 22.34
C LYS A 770 5.29 -28.97 22.93
N LEU A 771 5.99 -28.62 24.00
CA LEU A 771 5.93 -27.29 24.61
C LEU A 771 6.48 -26.22 23.65
N LYS A 772 7.57 -26.51 22.93
CA LYS A 772 8.18 -25.61 21.96
C LYS A 772 7.25 -25.33 20.77
N VAL A 773 6.58 -26.35 20.25
CA VAL A 773 5.56 -26.21 19.20
C VAL A 773 4.37 -25.38 19.70
N ALA A 774 3.88 -25.65 20.93
CA ALA A 774 2.78 -24.90 21.52
C ALA A 774 3.12 -23.41 21.74
N VAL A 775 4.35 -23.10 22.20
CA VAL A 775 4.83 -21.73 22.36
C VAL A 775 4.97 -21.02 21.02
N GLU A 776 5.48 -21.69 19.98
CA GLU A 776 5.57 -21.09 18.64
C GLU A 776 4.20 -20.92 17.97
N GLN A 777 3.23 -21.81 18.24
CA GLN A 777 1.84 -21.61 17.84
C GLN A 777 1.20 -20.42 18.56
N TRP A 778 1.37 -20.31 19.87
CA TRP A 778 0.86 -19.19 20.65
C TRP A 778 1.47 -17.86 20.21
N LYS A 779 2.80 -17.79 19.99
CA LYS A 779 3.45 -16.60 19.43
C LYS A 779 2.87 -16.21 18.07
N ARG A 780 2.67 -17.17 17.16
CA ARG A 780 2.06 -16.91 15.85
C ARG A 780 0.64 -16.36 16.00
N GLN A 781 -0.14 -16.90 16.93
CA GLN A 781 -1.49 -16.45 17.19
C GLN A 781 -1.52 -15.04 17.77
N VAL A 782 -0.71 -14.74 18.80
CA VAL A 782 -0.59 -13.40 19.38
C VAL A 782 -0.12 -12.37 18.35
N MET A 783 0.86 -12.71 17.52
CA MET A 783 1.33 -11.82 16.45
C MET A 783 0.26 -11.59 15.37
N SER A 784 -0.59 -12.58 15.08
CA SER A 784 -1.73 -12.42 14.18
C SER A 784 -2.78 -11.48 14.77
N GLU A 785 -3.16 -11.70 16.03
CA GLU A 785 -4.15 -10.89 16.74
C GLU A 785 -3.69 -9.43 16.92
N LEU A 786 -2.40 -9.20 17.18
CA LEU A 786 -1.83 -7.85 17.24
C LEU A 786 -1.90 -7.14 15.89
N ARG A 787 -1.51 -7.83 14.80
CA ARG A 787 -1.61 -7.26 13.44
C ARG A 787 -3.04 -6.95 13.03
N GLU A 788 -3.99 -7.80 13.44
CA GLU A 788 -5.40 -7.59 13.17
C GLU A 788 -5.95 -6.39 13.95
N ARG A 789 -5.56 -6.23 15.23
CA ARG A 789 -5.88 -5.03 16.02
C ARG A 789 -5.25 -3.77 15.43
N ASP A 790 -4.00 -3.80 15.01
CA ASP A 790 -3.34 -2.66 14.36
C ASP A 790 -4.04 -2.27 13.05
N ALA A 791 -4.44 -3.27 12.24
CA ALA A 791 -5.20 -3.06 11.02
C ALA A 791 -6.61 -2.50 11.28
N GLN A 792 -7.24 -2.90 12.39
CA GLN A 792 -8.53 -2.37 12.83
C GLN A 792 -8.40 -0.89 13.26
N ILE A 793 -7.41 -0.57 14.09
CA ILE A 793 -7.12 0.82 14.51
C ILE A 793 -6.80 1.70 13.29
N LEU A 794 -6.06 1.17 12.32
CA LEU A 794 -5.75 1.89 11.09
C LEU A 794 -7.01 2.20 10.28
N ARG A 795 -7.95 1.24 10.17
CA ARG A 795 -9.24 1.44 9.49
C ARG A 795 -10.09 2.50 10.19
N GLU A 796 -10.25 2.41 11.51
CA GLU A 796 -11.02 3.38 12.31
C GLU A 796 -10.43 4.80 12.17
N ARG A 797 -9.10 4.94 12.21
CA ARG A 797 -8.44 6.24 11.98
C ARG A 797 -8.64 6.75 10.56
N MET A 798 -8.65 5.87 9.58
CA MET A 798 -8.86 6.23 8.17
C MET A 798 -10.29 6.72 7.93
N GLU A 799 -11.28 6.09 8.57
CA GLU A 799 -12.68 6.53 8.53
C GLU A 799 -12.86 7.90 9.19
N LEU A 800 -12.29 8.12 10.37
CA LEU A 800 -12.31 9.44 11.03
C LEU A 800 -11.64 10.53 10.17
N LEU A 801 -10.52 10.20 9.51
CA LEU A 801 -9.84 11.10 8.59
C LEU A 801 -10.71 11.44 7.38
N GLN A 802 -11.41 10.46 6.80
CA GLN A 802 -12.33 10.69 5.68
C GLN A 802 -13.48 11.61 6.08
N ILE A 803 -14.08 11.40 7.26
CA ILE A 803 -15.14 12.26 7.78
C ILE A 803 -14.63 13.70 7.97
N ALA A 804 -13.44 13.87 8.54
CA ALA A 804 -12.82 15.18 8.72
C ALA A 804 -12.52 15.87 7.37
N GLN A 805 -11.99 15.12 6.39
CA GLN A 805 -11.72 15.64 5.05
C GLN A 805 -13.01 16.07 4.33
N GLN A 806 -14.10 15.31 4.49
CA GLN A 806 -15.39 15.67 3.94
C GLN A 806 -15.93 16.96 4.56
N ARG A 807 -15.77 17.12 5.88
CA ARG A 807 -16.14 18.35 6.58
C ARG A 807 -15.33 19.57 6.14
N ILE A 808 -14.02 19.41 5.92
CA ILE A 808 -13.17 20.48 5.38
C ILE A 808 -13.68 20.91 4.01
N LYS A 809 -13.99 19.96 3.13
CA LYS A 809 -14.51 20.25 1.80
C LYS A 809 -15.85 21.02 1.84
N GLU A 810 -16.76 20.65 2.73
CA GLU A 810 -18.02 21.39 2.95
C GLU A 810 -17.76 22.84 3.41
N LEU A 811 -16.79 23.05 4.30
CA LEU A 811 -16.43 24.37 4.78
C LEU A 811 -15.77 25.22 3.69
N GLU A 812 -14.91 24.62 2.86
CA GLU A 812 -14.30 25.27 1.69
C GLU A 812 -15.37 25.71 0.69
N GLU A 813 -16.35 24.84 0.38
CA GLU A 813 -17.48 25.19 -0.49
C GLU A 813 -18.30 26.37 0.09
N ARG A 814 -18.56 26.38 1.41
CA ARG A 814 -19.24 27.49 2.09
C ARG A 814 -18.46 28.80 2.00
N ILE A 815 -17.15 28.78 2.23
CA ILE A 815 -16.27 29.95 2.10
C ILE A 815 -16.32 30.48 0.67
N GLU A 816 -16.28 29.59 -0.33
CA GLU A 816 -16.34 29.99 -1.74
C GLU A 816 -17.69 30.64 -2.09
N THR A 817 -18.81 30.12 -1.55
CA THR A 817 -20.11 30.78 -1.70
C THR A 817 -20.16 32.16 -1.04
N GLN A 818 -19.55 32.33 0.14
CA GLN A 818 -19.49 33.62 0.82
C GLN A 818 -18.64 34.63 0.05
N LYS A 819 -17.50 34.21 -0.52
CA LYS A 819 -16.67 35.07 -1.37
C LYS A 819 -17.43 35.59 -2.59
N ARG A 820 -18.23 34.74 -3.25
CA ARG A 820 -19.08 35.18 -4.36
C ARG A 820 -20.14 36.19 -3.91
N GLN A 821 -20.77 35.96 -2.76
CA GLN A 821 -21.73 36.90 -2.20
C GLN A 821 -21.10 38.26 -1.87
N ILE A 822 -19.88 38.27 -1.31
CA ILE A 822 -19.13 39.50 -1.04
C ILE A 822 -18.84 40.23 -2.36
N LYS A 823 -18.34 39.51 -3.37
CA LYS A 823 -18.05 40.09 -4.68
C LYS A 823 -19.31 40.68 -5.35
N GLU A 824 -20.45 40.00 -5.23
CA GLU A 824 -21.73 40.49 -5.74
C GLU A 824 -22.20 41.76 -5.00
N LEU A 825 -21.95 41.85 -3.68
CA LEU A 825 -22.22 43.05 -2.89
C LEU A 825 -21.28 44.21 -3.27
N GLU A 826 -19.99 43.93 -3.50
CA GLU A 826 -19.01 44.90 -3.98
C GLU A 826 -19.39 45.44 -5.37
N GLU A 827 -19.79 44.57 -6.30
CA GLU A 827 -20.26 44.96 -7.63
C GLU A 827 -21.53 45.81 -7.57
N LYS A 828 -22.48 45.46 -6.69
CA LYS A 828 -23.69 46.28 -6.43
C LYS A 828 -23.34 47.64 -5.82
N PHE A 829 -22.37 47.68 -4.91
CA PHE A 829 -21.88 48.92 -4.31
C PHE A 829 -21.24 49.82 -5.38
N LEU A 830 -20.36 49.26 -6.23
CA LEU A 830 -19.72 49.98 -7.34
C LEU A 830 -20.74 50.50 -8.34
N PHE A 831 -21.76 49.71 -8.68
CA PHE A 831 -22.84 50.15 -9.56
C PHE A 831 -23.61 51.34 -8.97
N LEU A 832 -23.95 51.30 -7.68
CA LEU A 832 -24.63 52.40 -7.01
C LEU A 832 -23.73 53.64 -6.91
N PHE A 833 -22.45 53.46 -6.59
CA PHE A 833 -21.48 54.55 -6.54
C PHE A 833 -21.34 55.23 -7.91
N LEU A 834 -21.24 54.46 -8.99
CA LEU A 834 -21.21 54.99 -10.36
C LEU A 834 -22.52 55.68 -10.73
N PHE A 835 -23.67 55.09 -10.38
CA PHE A 835 -24.98 55.69 -10.63
C PHE A 835 -25.15 57.04 -9.93
N PHE A 836 -24.77 57.15 -8.65
CA PHE A 836 -24.82 58.41 -7.91
C PHE A 836 -23.80 59.43 -8.39
N SER A 837 -22.60 58.98 -8.75
CA SER A 837 -21.57 59.85 -9.35
C SER A 837 -22.05 60.42 -10.69
N LEU A 838 -22.67 59.59 -11.54
CA LEU A 838 -23.23 60.03 -12.81
C LEU A 838 -24.42 60.98 -12.62
N ALA A 839 -25.30 60.70 -11.66
CA ALA A 839 -26.41 61.59 -11.32
C ALA A 839 -25.91 62.95 -10.81
N PHE A 840 -24.83 62.97 -10.03
CA PHE A 840 -24.19 64.20 -9.54
C PHE A 840 -23.51 64.99 -10.67
N ILE A 841 -22.83 64.31 -11.59
CA ILE A 841 -22.23 64.93 -12.78
C ILE A 841 -23.30 65.49 -13.73
N LEU A 842 -24.45 64.82 -13.86
CA LEU A 842 -25.58 65.32 -14.66
C LEU A 842 -26.36 66.46 -13.98
N TRP A 843 -26.21 66.60 -12.66
CA TRP A 843 -26.77 67.70 -11.87
C TRP A 843 -25.89 68.96 -11.94
N SER A 844 -24.56 68.77 -12.00
CA SER A 844 -23.55 69.84 -12.11
C SER A 844 -23.49 70.42 -13.51
#